data_AF-A0AAD9RWY6-F1
#
_entry.id   AF-A0AAD9RWY6-F1
#
_cell.length_a   1.000
_cell.length_b   1.000
_cell.length_c   1.000
_cell.angle_alpha   90.00
_cell.angle_beta   90.00
_cell.angle_gamma   90.00
#
_symmetry.space_group_name_H-M   'P 1'
#
loop_
_entity.id
_entity.type
_entity.pdbx_description
1 polymer ?
#
loop_
_entity_poly.entity_id
_entity_poly.type
_entity_poly.pdbx_seq_one_letter_code
_entity_poly.pdbx_strand_id
1 'polypeptide(L)'
;MTGEEGKGGGGAGGNTNVNATDNVNNVNANINANVNVNFNANTNVVHQNGGTEKAPVVGGTNVETLPRAGKQSDPSTSFLRAARAGQLEKVLEYLESGVDINASNANGLNALHLAAKDGHLEIVRELLNRGAVVDAATKKGNTALHIASLAGQEEVVQLLVQQGASVNAQSQNGFTPLYMAAQENHDSVVKYLLSKGANQTLTTEDGFTPLAVAMQQGHDKVVAVLLENDTRGKVRLPALHIAAKKDDCNAAALLLQNDHNPDVTSKSGFTPLHIAAHYGNDRIASLLYDRGADVNFAAKHNITPMHVAAKWGKIKMVNLLMSKGANIEAKTRDGLTPLHCAARSGHHEVVDILIEKGAPIGSKTKNGLAPLHMASQGDHIDAARVLLYHRAPVDEVTVDYLTALHVAAHCGHVRVAKLLLDRNADPNARALNGFTPLHIACKKNRIKVVELLLKYKASIEATTESGLTPLHVASFMGCMNIVIYLLQHEASPDIPTVRGETPLHLAARANQTDIIRILLRNGAQVDARAREEQTPLHVASRLGNVDIVMLLLQHGAGVDATTKDLYTPLHIAAKEGQEEVASVLLENGASLTATTKKGFTPLHLAAKYGNMNVARLLLQKNAPVDAQGKNGVTPLHVASHYDHQNVALLLLDKGASPHAMAKNGHTPLHIAARKNQMDIATTLLEYGAKANAESKAGFTPLHLSAQEGHTDMSTLLIEHKADTNHKAKNGLTPLHLCAQEDKVNVASILVKNGAQIDAKTKAGYTPLHVAAHFGQAAMVRFLLRAGATVDSSTNAGYTPLHQAAQQGHTLVINLLLESKAKPNAVTNNGQTALDIAQKLGYISVIETLKVVTETIITTTHTITIEEKYRVQAPESMQETFMSDSEDEGGGDEIGMAAMNVYGQPPHAQHVYLPSYYQGQMTYTLLRTVPLTKWAVLSCR
;
A
#
# COMPACT_ATOMS: atom_id res chain seq x y z
N MET A 1 -41.67 -16.48 32.66
CA MET A 1 -42.76 -15.72 33.31
C MET A 1 -42.32 -14.27 33.25
N THR A 2 -42.85 -13.34 32.46
CA THR A 2 -44.12 -13.08 31.75
C THR A 2 -43.75 -12.09 30.61
N GLY A 3 -44.27 -12.03 29.38
CA GLY A 3 -45.57 -12.41 28.82
C GLY A 3 -46.31 -11.14 28.37
N GLU A 4 -46.68 -11.06 27.07
CA GLU A 4 -47.59 -10.12 26.35
C GLU A 4 -46.97 -8.82 25.79
N GLU A 5 -46.82 -8.58 24.47
CA GLU A 5 -47.68 -8.60 23.25
C GLU A 5 -48.56 -7.35 23.00
N GLY A 6 -48.36 -6.69 21.85
CA GLY A 6 -49.21 -5.61 21.32
C GLY A 6 -48.68 -4.97 20.02
N LYS A 7 -49.31 -5.29 18.88
CA LYS A 7 -48.92 -5.06 17.46
C LYS A 7 -49.19 -3.67 16.86
N GLY A 8 -48.46 -3.37 15.77
CA GLY A 8 -48.90 -2.60 14.58
C GLY A 8 -48.15 -1.27 14.38
N GLY A 9 -47.63 -0.85 13.22
CA GLY A 9 -47.60 -1.36 11.84
C GLY A 9 -47.10 -0.23 10.91
N GLY A 10 -46.29 -0.56 9.89
CA GLY A 10 -45.88 0.31 8.76
C GLY A 10 -44.67 1.22 9.04
N GLY A 11 -43.63 1.34 8.21
CA GLY A 11 -43.31 0.86 6.86
C GLY A 11 -41.93 1.43 6.46
N ALA A 12 -41.45 1.05 5.27
CA ALA A 12 -40.19 1.45 4.61
C ALA A 12 -38.92 0.67 5.02
N GLY A 13 -38.62 -0.36 4.22
CA GLY A 13 -37.37 -1.10 4.24
C GLY A 13 -36.24 -0.35 3.52
N GLY A 14 -35.07 -0.33 4.16
CA GLY A 14 -33.78 -0.01 3.56
C GLY A 14 -32.82 -1.16 3.84
N ASN A 15 -32.53 -1.93 2.79
CA ASN A 15 -31.56 -3.03 2.75
C ASN A 15 -30.13 -2.53 3.06
N THR A 16 -29.48 -3.12 4.06
CA THR A 16 -27.99 -3.20 4.10
C THR A 16 -27.58 -4.63 4.46
N ASN A 17 -27.71 -5.52 3.47
CA ASN A 17 -27.09 -6.83 3.47
C ASN A 17 -25.61 -6.64 3.12
N VAL A 18 -24.73 -6.89 4.09
CA VAL A 18 -23.28 -6.91 3.86
C VAL A 18 -22.93 -8.23 3.19
N ASN A 19 -23.11 -8.28 1.87
CA ASN A 19 -22.58 -9.36 1.04
C ASN A 19 -21.15 -9.00 0.64
N ALA A 20 -20.18 -9.67 1.26
CA ALA A 20 -18.87 -9.87 0.68
C ALA A 20 -19.01 -10.77 -0.55
N THR A 21 -18.87 -10.20 -1.75
CA THR A 21 -18.69 -10.98 -2.98
C THR A 21 -17.21 -11.17 -3.23
N ASP A 22 -16.76 -12.40 -2.95
CA ASP A 22 -15.53 -12.99 -3.45
C ASP A 22 -15.53 -12.94 -4.99
N ASN A 23 -14.49 -12.30 -5.53
CA ASN A 23 -14.19 -12.29 -6.95
C ASN A 23 -12.99 -13.21 -7.20
N VAL A 24 -13.08 -13.98 -8.28
CA VAL A 24 -12.03 -14.70 -9.04
C VAL A 24 -12.05 -16.24 -8.95
N ASN A 25 -12.59 -16.80 -10.04
CA ASN A 25 -12.21 -18.04 -10.75
C ASN A 25 -12.38 -19.38 -10.05
N ASN A 26 -13.64 -19.79 -9.96
CA ASN A 26 -14.05 -21.19 -9.88
C ASN A 26 -14.60 -21.60 -11.26
N VAL A 27 -13.75 -22.11 -12.15
CA VAL A 27 -14.20 -22.71 -13.43
C VAL A 27 -13.84 -24.19 -13.41
N ASN A 28 -14.66 -24.98 -12.73
CA ASN A 28 -15.14 -26.28 -13.19
C ASN A 28 -15.84 -27.03 -12.04
N ALA A 29 -17.17 -27.04 -12.04
CA ALA A 29 -17.95 -28.22 -11.72
C ALA A 29 -19.41 -28.03 -12.17
N ASN A 30 -19.93 -29.05 -12.84
CA ASN A 30 -21.34 -29.29 -13.13
C ASN A 30 -22.06 -28.31 -14.06
N ILE A 31 -21.79 -28.48 -15.36
CA ILE A 31 -22.87 -28.41 -16.34
C ILE A 31 -23.21 -29.84 -16.75
N ASN A 32 -23.83 -30.57 -15.83
CA ASN A 32 -24.96 -31.44 -16.20
C ASN A 32 -26.18 -30.51 -16.30
N ALA A 33 -26.13 -29.54 -17.22
CA ALA A 33 -27.36 -28.98 -17.73
C ALA A 33 -27.78 -29.94 -18.84
N ASN A 34 -28.60 -30.91 -18.45
CA ASN A 34 -29.63 -31.40 -19.33
C ASN A 34 -30.30 -30.18 -19.94
N VAL A 35 -29.94 -29.82 -21.18
CA VAL A 35 -30.84 -29.07 -22.06
C VAL A 35 -31.86 -30.08 -22.58
N ASN A 36 -32.57 -30.72 -21.64
CA ASN A 36 -33.91 -31.19 -21.90
C ASN A 36 -34.74 -29.92 -22.01
N VAL A 37 -34.91 -29.44 -23.23
CA VAL A 37 -36.06 -28.59 -23.52
C VAL A 37 -37.27 -29.51 -23.37
N ASN A 38 -37.86 -29.49 -22.18
CA ASN A 38 -39.08 -30.20 -21.84
C ASN A 38 -40.17 -29.77 -22.84
N PHE A 39 -40.43 -30.60 -23.84
CA PHE A 39 -41.59 -30.53 -24.70
C PHE A 39 -42.13 -31.96 -24.87
N ASN A 40 -42.64 -32.57 -23.80
CA ASN A 40 -43.73 -33.55 -23.86
C ASN A 40 -44.29 -33.90 -22.46
N ALA A 41 -45.56 -33.54 -22.26
CA ALA A 41 -46.56 -34.21 -21.41
C ALA A 41 -47.81 -34.26 -22.31
N ASN A 42 -48.59 -35.33 -22.51
CA ASN A 42 -48.84 -36.59 -21.79
C ASN A 42 -49.32 -37.62 -22.83
N THR A 43 -48.82 -38.85 -22.77
CA THR A 43 -49.61 -40.05 -23.11
C THR A 43 -49.31 -41.11 -22.07
N ASN A 44 -50.30 -41.35 -21.21
CA ASN A 44 -50.32 -42.49 -20.29
C ASN A 44 -50.42 -43.79 -21.11
N VAL A 45 -49.51 -44.74 -20.87
CA VAL A 45 -49.83 -46.16 -20.97
C VAL A 45 -49.41 -46.82 -19.67
N VAL A 46 -50.39 -47.51 -19.11
CA VAL A 46 -50.45 -48.23 -17.84
C VAL A 46 -49.33 -49.27 -17.72
N HIS A 47 -48.68 -49.35 -16.55
CA HIS A 47 -48.39 -50.64 -15.92
C HIS A 47 -48.33 -50.52 -14.39
N GLN A 48 -48.76 -51.61 -13.77
CA GLN A 48 -49.25 -51.79 -12.41
C GLN A 48 -48.18 -51.80 -11.31
N ASN A 49 -48.71 -51.81 -10.07
CA ASN A 49 -48.09 -52.16 -8.77
C ASN A 49 -47.38 -50.98 -8.08
N GLY A 50 -47.64 -50.65 -6.81
CA GLY A 50 -48.46 -51.25 -5.77
C GLY A 50 -48.07 -50.61 -4.42
N GLY A 51 -49.00 -50.57 -3.47
CA GLY A 51 -48.73 -50.26 -2.05
C GLY A 51 -48.76 -48.77 -1.70
N THR A 52 -49.92 -48.19 -1.41
CA THR A 52 -50.46 -47.97 -0.04
C THR A 52 -49.50 -47.26 0.92
N GLU A 53 -49.77 -45.98 1.19
CA GLU A 53 -49.95 -45.51 2.57
C GLU A 53 -50.67 -44.15 2.63
N LYS A 54 -51.50 -44.02 3.66
CA LYS A 54 -52.63 -43.09 3.80
C LYS A 54 -52.18 -41.71 4.30
N ALA A 55 -52.78 -40.65 3.77
CA ALA A 55 -52.92 -39.37 4.47
C ALA A 55 -54.24 -39.37 5.28
N PRO A 56 -54.31 -38.70 6.45
CA PRO A 56 -55.52 -38.61 7.25
C PRO A 56 -56.48 -37.52 6.72
N VAL A 57 -57.74 -37.76 7.06
CA VAL A 57 -58.99 -37.04 6.78
C VAL A 57 -59.00 -35.65 7.47
N VAL A 58 -59.65 -34.61 6.94
CA VAL A 58 -60.99 -34.06 7.31
C VAL A 58 -61.12 -32.72 6.55
N GLY A 59 -62.22 -32.29 5.93
CA GLY A 59 -63.58 -32.80 5.77
C GLY A 59 -64.46 -31.75 5.05
N GLY A 60 -65.57 -32.20 4.43
CA GLY A 60 -66.80 -31.44 4.03
C GLY A 60 -66.65 -30.29 3.02
N THR A 61 -67.46 -30.10 1.97
CA THR A 61 -68.78 -30.56 1.55
C THR A 61 -68.94 -30.19 0.07
N ASN A 62 -69.62 -31.03 -0.72
CA ASN A 62 -69.99 -30.76 -2.12
C ASN A 62 -70.99 -29.59 -2.22
N VAL A 63 -70.79 -28.68 -3.19
CA VAL A 63 -71.87 -27.95 -3.86
C VAL A 63 -71.54 -27.78 -5.34
N GLU A 64 -72.60 -27.92 -6.13
CA GLU A 64 -72.74 -27.97 -7.58
C GLU A 64 -72.12 -26.84 -8.41
N THR A 65 -71.83 -27.24 -9.65
CA THR A 65 -71.71 -26.47 -10.90
C THR A 65 -72.37 -25.09 -10.98
N LEU A 66 -71.59 -24.08 -11.41
CA LEU A 66 -72.02 -23.03 -12.35
C LEU A 66 -70.83 -22.61 -13.25
N PRO A 67 -71.06 -22.27 -14.54
CA PRO A 67 -70.02 -22.11 -15.56
C PRO A 67 -69.35 -20.73 -15.50
N ARG A 68 -68.02 -20.67 -15.72
CA ARG A 68 -67.32 -19.40 -15.95
C ARG A 68 -67.24 -19.08 -17.44
N ALA A 69 -67.65 -17.85 -17.75
CA ALA A 69 -67.74 -17.22 -19.05
C ALA A 69 -66.48 -17.40 -19.94
N GLY A 70 -66.73 -17.62 -21.23
CA GLY A 70 -65.72 -17.77 -22.26
C GLY A 70 -64.88 -16.50 -22.44
N LYS A 71 -63.56 -16.65 -22.35
CA LYS A 71 -62.61 -15.76 -23.03
C LYS A 71 -62.47 -16.29 -24.45
N GLN A 72 -62.95 -15.54 -25.44
CA GLN A 72 -62.64 -15.79 -26.86
C GLN A 72 -61.11 -15.88 -27.00
N SER A 73 -60.60 -17.00 -27.49
CA SER A 73 -59.18 -17.13 -27.81
C SER A 73 -58.88 -16.33 -29.07
N ASP A 74 -57.89 -15.44 -29.00
CA ASP A 74 -57.32 -14.71 -30.13
C ASP A 74 -57.20 -15.61 -31.40
N PRO A 75 -57.79 -15.22 -32.56
CA PRO A 75 -57.74 -15.99 -33.81
C PRO A 75 -56.32 -16.43 -34.21
N SER A 76 -55.32 -15.57 -33.95
CA SER A 76 -53.91 -15.86 -34.21
C SER A 76 -53.40 -17.04 -33.37
N THR A 77 -53.89 -17.18 -32.13
CA THR A 77 -53.54 -18.29 -31.25
C THR A 77 -54.14 -19.62 -31.75
N SER A 78 -55.36 -19.59 -32.29
CA SER A 78 -56.02 -20.78 -32.85
C SER A 78 -55.36 -21.23 -34.16
N PHE A 79 -54.98 -20.29 -35.02
CA PHE A 79 -54.19 -20.53 -36.23
C PHE A 79 -52.87 -21.24 -35.94
N LEU A 80 -52.09 -20.75 -34.96
CA LEU A 80 -50.83 -21.37 -34.57
C LEU A 80 -51.01 -22.79 -33.99
N ARG A 81 -52.10 -23.04 -33.25
CA ARG A 81 -52.43 -24.39 -32.77
C ARG A 81 -52.78 -25.34 -33.92
N ALA A 82 -53.52 -24.85 -34.92
CA ALA A 82 -53.87 -25.65 -36.10
C ALA A 82 -52.61 -26.05 -36.90
N ALA A 83 -51.68 -25.11 -37.10
CA ALA A 83 -50.41 -25.37 -37.77
C ALA A 83 -49.54 -26.40 -37.03
N ARG A 84 -49.47 -26.30 -35.69
CA ARG A 84 -48.77 -27.29 -34.85
C ARG A 84 -49.45 -28.67 -34.88
N ALA A 85 -50.77 -28.69 -34.90
CA ALA A 85 -51.56 -29.94 -34.85
C ALA A 85 -51.67 -30.63 -36.22
N GLY A 86 -51.07 -30.11 -37.28
CA GLY A 86 -51.15 -30.72 -38.62
C GLY A 86 -52.50 -30.55 -39.32
N GLN A 87 -53.33 -29.58 -38.89
CA GLN A 87 -54.69 -29.41 -39.41
C GLN A 87 -54.71 -28.45 -40.61
N LEU A 88 -54.29 -28.94 -41.79
CA LEU A 88 -54.15 -28.14 -43.02
C LEU A 88 -55.41 -27.36 -43.39
N GLU A 89 -56.58 -28.02 -43.37
CA GLU A 89 -57.86 -27.38 -43.74
C GLU A 89 -58.19 -26.18 -42.85
N LYS A 90 -57.95 -26.28 -41.54
CA LYS A 90 -58.17 -25.16 -40.62
C LYS A 90 -57.11 -24.06 -40.75
N VAL A 91 -55.86 -24.42 -41.05
CA VAL A 91 -54.81 -23.44 -41.34
C VAL A 91 -55.22 -22.60 -42.55
N LEU A 92 -55.75 -23.24 -43.60
CA LEU A 92 -56.26 -22.57 -44.79
C LEU A 92 -57.48 -21.70 -44.47
N GLU A 93 -58.46 -22.21 -43.73
CA GLU A 93 -59.64 -21.45 -43.30
C GLU A 93 -59.25 -20.19 -42.52
N TYR A 94 -58.27 -20.28 -41.61
CA TYR A 94 -57.79 -19.12 -40.86
C TYR A 94 -57.06 -18.10 -41.75
N LEU A 95 -56.28 -18.54 -42.74
CA LEU A 95 -55.64 -17.63 -43.70
C LEU A 95 -56.67 -16.92 -44.60
N GLU A 96 -57.71 -17.64 -45.02
CA GLU A 96 -58.83 -17.07 -45.80
C GLU A 96 -59.64 -16.07 -44.97
N SER A 97 -59.75 -16.30 -43.64
CA SER A 97 -60.37 -15.35 -42.70
C SER A 97 -59.52 -14.10 -42.40
N GLY A 98 -58.34 -13.96 -43.01
CA GLY A 98 -57.49 -12.78 -42.91
C GLY A 98 -56.52 -12.77 -41.74
N VAL A 99 -56.22 -13.92 -41.12
CA VAL A 99 -55.14 -14.02 -40.11
C VAL A 99 -53.80 -13.78 -40.80
N ASP A 100 -52.96 -12.93 -40.19
CA ASP A 100 -51.59 -12.72 -40.67
C ASP A 100 -50.80 -14.04 -40.66
N ILE A 101 -50.35 -14.47 -41.83
CA ILE A 101 -49.57 -15.70 -42.01
C ILE A 101 -48.26 -15.70 -41.20
N ASN A 102 -47.73 -14.52 -40.90
CA ASN A 102 -46.52 -14.33 -40.10
C ASN A 102 -46.81 -14.05 -38.62
N ALA A 103 -48.08 -14.11 -38.20
CA ALA A 103 -48.45 -14.00 -36.80
C ALA A 103 -47.65 -15.00 -35.97
N SER A 104 -47.13 -14.54 -34.83
CA SER A 104 -46.26 -15.35 -33.98
C SER A 104 -46.66 -15.25 -32.51
N ASN A 105 -46.34 -16.29 -31.75
CA ASN A 105 -46.58 -16.30 -30.32
C ASN A 105 -45.55 -15.45 -29.55
N ALA A 106 -45.67 -15.40 -28.22
CA ALA A 106 -44.77 -14.63 -27.36
C ALA A 106 -43.27 -14.96 -27.50
N ASN A 107 -42.90 -16.10 -28.10
CA ASN A 107 -41.51 -16.51 -28.36
C ASN A 107 -41.05 -16.24 -29.80
N GLY A 108 -41.90 -15.65 -30.64
CA GLY A 108 -41.65 -15.41 -32.06
C GLY A 108 -41.83 -16.66 -32.93
N LEU A 109 -42.51 -17.72 -32.46
CA LEU A 109 -42.82 -18.88 -33.29
C LEU A 109 -44.10 -18.59 -34.11
N ASN A 110 -43.98 -18.69 -35.43
CA ASN A 110 -45.09 -18.54 -36.38
C ASN A 110 -45.57 -19.93 -36.83
N ALA A 111 -46.58 -19.98 -37.70
CA ALA A 111 -47.13 -21.24 -38.19
C ALA A 111 -46.08 -22.10 -38.91
N LEU A 112 -45.17 -21.47 -39.67
CA LEU A 112 -44.09 -22.15 -40.38
C LEU A 112 -43.12 -22.84 -39.40
N HIS A 113 -42.71 -22.17 -38.32
CA HIS A 113 -41.87 -22.75 -37.28
C HIS A 113 -42.50 -23.99 -36.61
N LEU A 114 -43.79 -23.93 -36.32
CA LEU A 114 -44.52 -25.00 -35.64
C LEU A 114 -44.72 -26.21 -36.56
N ALA A 115 -45.13 -25.96 -37.81
CA ALA A 115 -45.28 -27.00 -38.82
C ALA A 115 -43.93 -27.66 -39.16
N ALA A 116 -42.86 -26.88 -39.24
CA ALA A 116 -41.52 -27.38 -39.54
C ALA A 116 -40.93 -28.27 -38.43
N LYS A 117 -41.29 -28.01 -37.16
CA LYS A 117 -40.88 -28.85 -36.02
C LYS A 117 -41.47 -30.25 -36.07
N ASP A 118 -42.78 -30.30 -36.29
CA ASP A 118 -43.56 -31.53 -36.17
C ASP A 118 -43.65 -32.29 -37.52
N GLY A 119 -42.99 -31.79 -38.57
CA GLY A 119 -42.84 -32.50 -39.85
C GLY A 119 -44.02 -32.37 -40.81
N HIS A 120 -44.90 -31.38 -40.62
CA HIS A 120 -46.11 -31.21 -41.44
C HIS A 120 -45.80 -30.62 -42.82
N LEU A 121 -45.23 -31.44 -43.70
CA LEU A 121 -44.71 -31.04 -45.02
C LEU A 121 -45.72 -30.25 -45.88
N GLU A 122 -46.96 -30.72 -45.96
CA GLU A 122 -48.00 -30.07 -46.78
C GLU A 122 -48.39 -28.69 -46.23
N ILE A 123 -48.41 -28.53 -44.90
CA ILE A 123 -48.65 -27.22 -44.28
C ILE A 123 -47.46 -26.29 -44.53
N VAL A 124 -46.23 -26.78 -44.37
CA VAL A 124 -45.02 -26.00 -44.68
C VAL A 124 -45.03 -25.54 -46.13
N ARG A 125 -45.35 -26.44 -47.08
CA ARG A 125 -45.45 -26.12 -48.51
C ARG A 125 -46.48 -25.04 -48.78
N GLU A 126 -47.68 -25.20 -48.22
CA GLU A 126 -48.78 -24.27 -48.45
C GLU A 126 -48.52 -22.90 -47.82
N LEU A 127 -47.94 -22.86 -46.61
CA LEU A 127 -47.53 -21.61 -45.98
C LEU A 127 -46.47 -20.86 -46.80
N LEU A 128 -45.47 -21.55 -47.33
CA LEU A 128 -44.43 -20.95 -48.17
C LEU A 128 -44.99 -20.44 -49.51
N ASN A 129 -45.85 -21.23 -50.17
CA ASN A 129 -46.54 -20.83 -51.41
C ASN A 129 -47.39 -19.56 -51.22
N ARG A 130 -47.97 -19.39 -50.03
CA ARG A 130 -48.77 -18.21 -49.65
C ARG A 130 -47.95 -17.05 -49.09
N GLY A 131 -46.63 -17.10 -49.22
CA GLY A 131 -45.73 -16.00 -48.88
C GLY A 131 -45.33 -15.91 -47.40
N ALA A 132 -45.37 -17.01 -46.65
CA ALA A 132 -44.73 -17.06 -45.34
C ALA A 132 -43.23 -16.78 -45.49
N VAL A 133 -42.68 -15.94 -44.61
CA VAL A 133 -41.26 -15.56 -44.68
C VAL A 133 -40.39 -16.76 -44.29
N VAL A 134 -39.66 -17.32 -45.26
CA VAL A 134 -38.89 -18.57 -45.12
C VAL A 134 -37.86 -18.52 -43.99
N ASP A 135 -37.12 -17.40 -43.92
CA ASP A 135 -36.10 -17.14 -42.91
C ASP A 135 -36.62 -16.26 -41.77
N ALA A 136 -37.95 -16.25 -41.52
CA ALA A 136 -38.49 -15.64 -40.31
C ALA A 136 -37.76 -16.23 -39.10
N ALA A 137 -37.27 -15.37 -38.22
CA ALA A 137 -36.53 -15.80 -37.04
C ALA A 137 -37.39 -15.65 -35.78
N THR A 138 -37.34 -16.65 -34.91
CA THR A 138 -37.87 -16.54 -33.54
C THR A 138 -37.09 -15.50 -32.73
N LYS A 139 -37.55 -15.18 -31.51
CA LYS A 139 -36.81 -14.29 -30.60
C LYS A 139 -35.38 -14.75 -30.27
N LYS A 140 -35.07 -16.03 -30.46
CA LYS A 140 -33.73 -16.61 -30.28
C LYS A 140 -32.93 -16.72 -31.58
N GLY A 141 -33.42 -16.15 -32.68
CA GLY A 141 -32.78 -16.22 -33.98
C GLY A 141 -32.98 -17.53 -34.75
N ASN A 142 -33.75 -18.50 -34.21
CA ASN A 142 -33.98 -19.77 -34.90
C ASN A 142 -34.97 -19.57 -36.06
N THR A 143 -34.59 -20.02 -37.25
CA THR A 143 -35.46 -20.09 -38.45
C THR A 143 -36.19 -21.44 -38.52
N ALA A 144 -37.14 -21.59 -39.45
CA ALA A 144 -37.79 -22.87 -39.70
C ALA A 144 -36.78 -23.99 -40.04
N LEU A 145 -35.70 -23.64 -40.74
CA LEU A 145 -34.62 -24.58 -41.08
C LEU A 145 -33.87 -25.07 -39.84
N HIS A 146 -33.55 -24.19 -38.88
CA HIS A 146 -32.96 -24.60 -37.60
C HIS A 146 -33.82 -25.63 -36.87
N ILE A 147 -35.12 -25.35 -36.78
CA ILE A 147 -36.07 -26.16 -36.03
C ILE A 147 -36.26 -27.53 -36.72
N ALA A 148 -36.39 -27.55 -38.05
CA ALA A 148 -36.49 -28.79 -38.82
C ALA A 148 -35.20 -29.62 -38.76
N SER A 149 -34.03 -28.98 -38.83
CA SER A 149 -32.73 -29.66 -38.73
C SER A 149 -32.46 -30.24 -37.34
N LEU A 150 -32.88 -29.56 -36.27
CA LEU A 150 -32.81 -30.10 -34.90
C LEU A 150 -33.78 -31.28 -34.71
N ALA A 151 -34.97 -31.19 -35.29
CA ALA A 151 -36.01 -32.23 -35.18
C ALA A 151 -35.80 -33.42 -36.12
N GLY A 152 -34.83 -33.38 -37.04
CA GLY A 152 -34.54 -34.45 -37.98
C GLY A 152 -35.55 -34.58 -39.12
N GLN A 153 -36.32 -33.52 -39.41
CA GLN A 153 -37.37 -33.52 -40.44
C GLN A 153 -36.76 -33.36 -41.84
N GLU A 154 -36.20 -34.43 -42.38
CA GLU A 154 -35.43 -34.39 -43.63
C GLU A 154 -36.21 -33.77 -44.79
N GLU A 155 -37.43 -34.23 -45.06
CA GLU A 155 -38.26 -33.77 -46.17
C GLU A 155 -38.60 -32.28 -46.06
N VAL A 156 -38.85 -31.80 -44.84
CA VAL A 156 -39.08 -30.38 -44.54
C VAL A 156 -37.81 -29.57 -44.72
N VAL A 157 -36.65 -30.08 -44.27
CA VAL A 157 -35.35 -29.44 -44.49
C VAL A 157 -35.09 -29.28 -46.00
N GLN A 158 -35.32 -30.35 -46.78
CA GLN A 158 -35.15 -30.30 -48.23
C GLN A 158 -36.07 -29.25 -48.87
N LEU A 159 -37.35 -29.22 -48.49
CA LEU A 159 -38.31 -28.25 -49.00
C LEU A 159 -37.93 -26.81 -48.63
N LEU A 160 -37.54 -26.55 -47.39
CA LEU A 160 -37.14 -25.22 -46.92
C LEU A 160 -35.91 -24.71 -47.69
N VAL A 161 -34.89 -25.55 -47.88
CA VAL A 161 -33.68 -25.19 -48.65
C VAL A 161 -34.02 -24.96 -50.13
N GLN A 162 -34.92 -25.76 -50.71
CA GLN A 162 -35.41 -25.53 -52.09
C GLN A 162 -36.17 -24.20 -52.24
N GLN A 163 -36.91 -23.79 -51.21
CA GLN A 163 -37.62 -22.51 -51.13
C GLN A 163 -36.71 -21.34 -50.71
N GLY A 164 -35.38 -21.51 -50.77
CA GLY A 164 -34.41 -20.44 -50.58
C GLY A 164 -34.03 -20.15 -49.13
N ALA A 165 -34.31 -21.06 -48.18
CA ALA A 165 -33.88 -20.90 -46.79
C ALA A 165 -32.34 -20.79 -46.68
N SER A 166 -31.86 -19.87 -45.85
CA SER A 166 -30.43 -19.68 -45.64
C SER A 166 -29.83 -20.86 -44.85
N VAL A 167 -29.12 -21.73 -45.58
CA VAL A 167 -28.46 -22.95 -45.06
C VAL A 167 -27.46 -22.64 -43.93
N ASN A 168 -26.89 -21.44 -43.93
CA ASN A 168 -25.86 -20.98 -42.99
C ASN A 168 -26.36 -19.89 -42.03
N ALA A 169 -27.68 -19.71 -41.90
CA ALA A 169 -28.24 -18.79 -40.91
C ALA A 169 -27.72 -19.15 -39.50
N GLN A 170 -27.42 -18.14 -38.70
CA GLN A 170 -27.00 -18.31 -37.31
C GLN A 170 -28.10 -17.81 -36.38
N SER A 171 -28.49 -18.64 -35.42
CA SER A 171 -29.28 -18.22 -34.27
C SER A 171 -28.52 -17.19 -33.42
N GLN A 172 -29.17 -16.64 -32.38
CA GLN A 172 -28.57 -15.62 -31.52
C GLN A 172 -27.24 -16.06 -30.87
N ASN A 173 -27.06 -17.36 -30.59
CA ASN A 173 -25.83 -17.89 -29.99
C ASN A 173 -24.87 -18.48 -31.04
N GLY A 174 -25.09 -18.20 -32.32
CA GLY A 174 -24.23 -18.67 -33.41
C GLY A 174 -24.49 -20.10 -33.89
N PHE A 175 -25.51 -20.81 -33.39
CA PHE A 175 -25.86 -22.15 -33.88
C PHE A 175 -26.37 -22.08 -35.32
N THR A 176 -25.89 -22.97 -36.19
CA THR A 176 -26.37 -23.17 -37.57
C THR A 176 -27.30 -24.39 -37.67
N PRO A 177 -28.10 -24.54 -38.74
CA PRO A 177 -28.87 -25.76 -38.99
C PRO A 177 -28.00 -27.02 -39.00
N LEU A 178 -26.79 -26.93 -39.58
CA LEU A 178 -25.82 -28.02 -39.58
C LEU A 178 -25.33 -28.37 -38.17
N TYR A 179 -25.09 -27.37 -37.31
CA TYR A 179 -24.74 -27.61 -35.89
C TYR A 179 -25.85 -28.38 -35.18
N MET A 180 -27.11 -27.98 -35.35
CA MET A 180 -28.26 -28.61 -34.71
C MET A 180 -28.49 -30.05 -35.19
N ALA A 181 -28.39 -30.30 -36.50
CA ALA A 181 -28.47 -31.64 -37.06
C ALA A 181 -27.33 -32.53 -36.56
N ALA A 182 -26.12 -31.97 -36.43
CA ALA A 182 -24.95 -32.68 -35.93
C ALA A 182 -25.05 -33.00 -34.43
N GLN A 183 -25.70 -32.15 -33.64
CA GLN A 183 -25.93 -32.37 -32.21
C GLN A 183 -26.90 -33.53 -31.95
N GLU A 184 -27.91 -33.72 -32.80
CA GLU A 184 -28.99 -34.69 -32.60
C GLU A 184 -28.83 -35.98 -33.43
N ASN A 185 -27.64 -36.19 -34.02
CA ASN A 185 -27.28 -37.39 -34.80
C ASN A 185 -28.07 -37.60 -36.10
N HIS A 186 -28.55 -36.54 -36.74
CA HIS A 186 -29.33 -36.64 -37.98
C HIS A 186 -28.43 -36.70 -39.21
N ASP A 187 -27.82 -37.86 -39.48
CA ASP A 187 -26.78 -37.98 -40.52
C ASP A 187 -27.28 -37.72 -41.94
N SER A 188 -28.54 -38.06 -42.27
CA SER A 188 -29.13 -37.74 -43.58
C SER A 188 -29.29 -36.24 -43.79
N VAL A 189 -29.80 -35.53 -42.76
CA VAL A 189 -29.91 -34.07 -42.75
C VAL A 189 -28.53 -33.41 -42.85
N VAL A 190 -27.53 -33.91 -42.11
CA VAL A 190 -26.14 -33.43 -42.17
C VAL A 190 -25.57 -33.59 -43.59
N LYS A 191 -25.68 -34.77 -44.20
CA LYS A 191 -25.23 -35.03 -45.58
C LYS A 191 -25.92 -34.08 -46.56
N TYR A 192 -27.23 -33.92 -46.43
CA TYR A 192 -28.00 -33.05 -47.31
C TYR A 192 -27.56 -31.58 -47.18
N LEU A 193 -27.48 -31.06 -45.96
CA LEU A 193 -27.04 -29.69 -45.71
C LEU A 193 -25.61 -29.43 -46.24
N LEU A 194 -24.67 -30.34 -46.02
CA LEU A 194 -23.32 -30.25 -46.58
C LEU A 194 -23.35 -30.24 -48.12
N SER A 195 -24.16 -31.09 -48.75
CA SER A 195 -24.33 -31.13 -50.21
C SER A 195 -24.90 -29.83 -50.80
N LYS A 196 -25.57 -29.02 -49.97
CA LYS A 196 -26.12 -27.70 -50.31
C LYS A 196 -25.26 -26.53 -49.83
N GLY A 197 -24.00 -26.78 -49.49
CA GLY A 197 -23.05 -25.72 -49.15
C GLY A 197 -23.11 -25.24 -47.70
N ALA A 198 -23.61 -26.07 -46.77
CA ALA A 198 -23.52 -25.76 -45.35
C ALA A 198 -22.05 -25.65 -44.90
N ASN A 199 -21.72 -24.55 -44.24
CA ASN A 199 -20.38 -24.24 -43.80
C ASN A 199 -20.12 -24.83 -42.42
N GLN A 200 -19.48 -26.00 -42.39
CA GLN A 200 -19.08 -26.69 -41.17
C GLN A 200 -17.96 -25.98 -40.36
N THR A 201 -17.40 -24.88 -40.87
CA THR A 201 -16.38 -24.08 -40.17
C THR A 201 -16.98 -22.99 -39.28
N LEU A 202 -18.27 -22.65 -39.46
CA LEU A 202 -18.94 -21.65 -38.63
C LEU A 202 -19.03 -22.13 -37.19
N THR A 203 -18.66 -21.25 -36.28
CA THR A 203 -18.66 -21.52 -34.85
C THR A 203 -19.81 -20.82 -34.14
N THR A 204 -20.27 -21.42 -33.06
CA THR A 204 -21.07 -20.74 -32.04
C THR A 204 -20.29 -19.60 -31.39
N GLU A 205 -20.95 -18.77 -30.59
CA GLU A 205 -20.28 -17.73 -29.79
C GLU A 205 -19.17 -18.30 -28.88
N ASP A 206 -19.36 -19.50 -28.36
CA ASP A 206 -18.38 -20.22 -27.52
C ASP A 206 -17.26 -20.90 -28.32
N GLY A 207 -17.30 -20.82 -29.66
CA GLY A 207 -16.28 -21.38 -30.55
C GLY A 207 -16.48 -22.85 -30.93
N PHE A 208 -17.64 -23.45 -30.66
CA PHE A 208 -17.94 -24.84 -31.04
C PHE A 208 -18.42 -24.96 -32.49
N THR A 209 -17.92 -25.97 -33.19
CA THR A 209 -18.26 -26.33 -34.57
C THR A 209 -19.25 -27.50 -34.60
N PRO A 210 -19.94 -27.77 -35.72
CA PRO A 210 -20.78 -28.97 -35.87
C PRO A 210 -20.04 -30.28 -35.57
N LEU A 211 -18.76 -30.39 -35.96
CA LEU A 211 -17.92 -31.54 -35.64
C LEU A 211 -17.66 -31.65 -34.13
N ALA A 212 -17.36 -30.52 -33.47
CA ALA A 212 -17.10 -30.51 -32.04
C ALA A 212 -18.31 -30.98 -31.22
N VAL A 213 -19.53 -30.56 -31.60
CA VAL A 213 -20.75 -31.01 -30.91
C VAL A 213 -21.09 -32.48 -31.22
N ALA A 214 -20.91 -32.94 -32.46
CA ALA A 214 -21.11 -34.36 -32.80
C ALA A 214 -20.20 -35.27 -31.96
N MET A 215 -18.94 -34.89 -31.78
CA MET A 215 -18.00 -35.59 -30.90
C MET A 215 -18.39 -35.45 -29.41
N GLN A 216 -18.84 -34.27 -29.00
CA GLN A 216 -19.36 -34.06 -27.65
C GLN A 216 -20.60 -34.91 -27.35
N GLN A 217 -21.32 -35.39 -28.36
CA GLN A 217 -22.46 -36.30 -28.17
C GLN A 217 -22.14 -37.77 -28.45
N GLY A 218 -21.00 -38.07 -29.10
CA GLY A 218 -20.59 -39.44 -29.41
C GLY A 218 -21.26 -39.99 -30.68
N HIS A 219 -21.54 -39.11 -31.64
CA HIS A 219 -22.29 -39.43 -32.86
C HIS A 219 -21.35 -39.85 -33.98
N ASP A 220 -20.82 -41.07 -33.89
CA ASP A 220 -19.75 -41.58 -34.77
C ASP A 220 -20.05 -41.45 -36.27
N LYS A 221 -21.31 -41.71 -36.68
CA LYS A 221 -21.74 -41.60 -38.09
C LYS A 221 -21.66 -40.16 -38.61
N VAL A 222 -22.15 -39.21 -37.81
CA VAL A 222 -22.09 -37.78 -38.16
C VAL A 222 -20.65 -37.28 -38.13
N VAL A 223 -19.84 -37.72 -37.15
CA VAL A 223 -18.41 -37.41 -37.08
C VAL A 223 -17.69 -37.87 -38.35
N ALA A 224 -17.92 -39.11 -38.79
CA ALA A 224 -17.34 -39.62 -40.02
C ALA A 224 -17.72 -38.76 -41.24
N VAL A 225 -19.02 -38.46 -41.41
CA VAL A 225 -19.53 -37.65 -42.52
C VAL A 225 -18.92 -36.23 -42.54
N LEU A 226 -18.84 -35.57 -41.38
CA LEU A 226 -18.26 -34.22 -41.27
C LEU A 226 -16.76 -34.23 -41.55
N LEU A 227 -16.04 -35.28 -41.13
CA LEU A 227 -14.61 -35.44 -41.40
C LEU A 227 -14.32 -35.73 -42.87
N GLU A 228 -15.12 -36.59 -43.51
CA GLU A 228 -14.99 -36.92 -44.94
C GLU A 228 -15.20 -35.69 -45.85
N ASN A 229 -16.05 -34.75 -45.44
CA ASN A 229 -16.33 -33.53 -46.20
C ASN A 229 -15.36 -32.36 -45.87
N ASP A 230 -14.49 -32.48 -44.86
CA ASP A 230 -13.54 -31.42 -44.44
C ASP A 230 -12.22 -31.43 -45.21
N THR A 231 -12.17 -30.71 -46.33
CA THR A 231 -10.97 -30.59 -47.19
C THR A 231 -9.97 -29.50 -46.75
N ARG A 232 -10.25 -28.71 -45.70
CA ARG A 232 -9.42 -27.55 -45.30
C ARG A 232 -9.20 -27.47 -43.80
N GLY A 233 -8.00 -27.85 -43.35
CA GLY A 233 -7.62 -28.06 -41.95
C GLY A 233 -7.59 -26.88 -40.96
N LYS A 234 -8.50 -25.90 -41.05
CA LYS A 234 -8.61 -24.80 -40.06
C LYS A 234 -9.52 -25.11 -38.86
N VAL A 235 -10.39 -26.11 -38.93
CA VAL A 235 -11.37 -26.46 -37.86
C VAL A 235 -10.80 -27.44 -36.81
N ARG A 236 -9.58 -27.94 -37.01
CA ARG A 236 -9.05 -29.19 -36.44
C ARG A 236 -8.68 -29.18 -34.94
N LEU A 237 -8.92 -28.08 -34.21
CA LEU A 237 -8.31 -27.84 -32.89
C LEU A 237 -9.18 -28.21 -31.66
N PRO A 238 -10.52 -28.22 -31.68
CA PRO A 238 -11.33 -28.66 -30.52
C PRO A 238 -11.63 -30.17 -30.48
N ALA A 239 -11.75 -30.81 -31.64
CA ALA A 239 -12.20 -32.19 -31.81
C ALA A 239 -11.35 -33.21 -31.03
N LEU A 240 -10.04 -33.24 -31.25
CA LEU A 240 -9.15 -34.20 -30.62
C LEU A 240 -9.07 -34.03 -29.09
N HIS A 241 -9.20 -32.80 -28.60
CA HIS A 241 -9.30 -32.50 -27.16
C HIS A 241 -10.60 -33.06 -26.55
N ILE A 242 -11.72 -33.00 -27.28
CA ILE A 242 -13.01 -33.56 -26.84
C ILE A 242 -12.92 -35.10 -26.83
N ALA A 243 -12.33 -35.71 -27.86
CA ALA A 243 -12.07 -37.15 -27.87
C ALA A 243 -11.23 -37.57 -26.65
N ALA A 244 -10.12 -36.87 -26.39
CA ALA A 244 -9.26 -37.11 -25.24
C ALA A 244 -9.98 -36.98 -23.89
N LYS A 245 -10.90 -36.00 -23.77
CA LYS A 245 -11.75 -35.83 -22.58
C LYS A 245 -12.72 -36.99 -22.38
N LYS A 246 -13.25 -37.55 -23.47
CA LYS A 246 -14.27 -38.62 -23.46
C LYS A 246 -13.72 -40.04 -23.49
N ASP A 247 -12.40 -40.20 -23.67
CA ASP A 247 -11.77 -41.50 -23.92
C ASP A 247 -12.21 -42.15 -25.24
N ASP A 248 -12.58 -41.34 -26.24
CA ASP A 248 -13.08 -41.81 -27.54
C ASP A 248 -11.92 -42.13 -28.49
N CYS A 249 -11.42 -43.37 -28.36
CA CYS A 249 -10.30 -43.87 -29.14
C CYS A 249 -10.61 -43.99 -30.64
N ASN A 250 -11.86 -44.25 -31.01
CA ASN A 250 -12.26 -44.44 -32.40
C ASN A 250 -12.22 -43.10 -33.15
N ALA A 251 -12.86 -42.07 -32.58
CA ALA A 251 -12.82 -40.74 -33.17
C ALA A 251 -11.40 -40.18 -33.17
N ALA A 252 -10.61 -40.38 -32.11
CA ALA A 252 -9.20 -39.99 -32.09
C ALA A 252 -8.36 -40.72 -33.15
N ALA A 253 -8.59 -42.03 -33.37
CA ALA A 253 -7.87 -42.79 -34.37
C ALA A 253 -8.14 -42.28 -35.80
N LEU A 254 -9.40 -41.99 -36.12
CA LEU A 254 -9.83 -41.41 -37.40
C LEU A 254 -9.25 -40.00 -37.59
N LEU A 255 -9.27 -39.18 -36.53
CA LEU A 255 -8.69 -37.84 -36.56
C LEU A 255 -7.19 -37.87 -36.83
N LEU A 256 -6.45 -38.84 -36.27
CA LEU A 256 -5.00 -38.93 -36.40
C LEU A 256 -4.52 -39.68 -37.67
N GLN A 257 -5.40 -40.39 -38.38
CA GLN A 257 -5.07 -41.05 -39.66
C GLN A 257 -4.81 -40.07 -40.81
N ASN A 258 -5.31 -38.83 -40.70
CA ASN A 258 -5.25 -37.81 -41.75
C ASN A 258 -4.06 -36.82 -41.57
N ASP A 259 -2.93 -37.33 -41.05
CA ASP A 259 -1.65 -36.62 -40.83
C ASP A 259 -1.71 -35.47 -39.81
N HIS A 260 -2.45 -35.68 -38.71
CA HIS A 260 -2.66 -34.65 -37.67
C HIS A 260 -1.63 -34.74 -36.55
N ASN A 261 -1.12 -33.57 -36.12
CA ASN A 261 -0.24 -33.46 -34.96
C ASN A 261 -0.98 -33.82 -33.66
N PRO A 262 -0.58 -34.89 -32.94
CA PRO A 262 -1.21 -35.29 -31.68
C PRO A 262 -0.95 -34.32 -30.52
N ASP A 263 0.05 -33.44 -30.62
CA ASP A 263 0.39 -32.40 -29.64
C ASP A 263 -0.22 -31.04 -29.96
N VAL A 264 -1.35 -31.06 -30.67
CA VAL A 264 -2.17 -29.85 -30.87
C VAL A 264 -2.48 -29.19 -29.53
N THR A 265 -2.29 -27.88 -29.41
CA THR A 265 -2.50 -27.17 -28.14
C THR A 265 -3.81 -26.41 -28.10
N SER A 266 -4.47 -26.41 -26.94
CA SER A 266 -5.60 -25.52 -26.64
C SER A 266 -5.11 -24.08 -26.36
N LYS A 267 -6.04 -23.14 -26.14
CA LYS A 267 -5.70 -21.75 -25.73
C LYS A 267 -4.87 -21.69 -24.43
N SER A 268 -4.98 -22.69 -23.55
CA SER A 268 -4.18 -22.78 -22.31
C SER A 268 -2.82 -23.49 -22.52
N GLY A 269 -2.53 -23.96 -23.73
CA GLY A 269 -1.32 -24.71 -24.06
C GLY A 269 -1.40 -26.20 -23.75
N PHE A 270 -2.56 -26.72 -23.33
CA PHE A 270 -2.74 -28.14 -23.04
C PHE A 270 -2.92 -28.93 -24.33
N THR A 271 -2.24 -30.07 -24.43
CA THR A 271 -2.44 -31.05 -25.51
C THR A 271 -3.58 -32.03 -25.19
N PRO A 272 -4.09 -32.80 -26.16
CA PRO A 272 -4.98 -33.93 -25.89
C PRO A 272 -4.45 -34.86 -24.79
N LEU A 273 -3.14 -35.09 -24.73
CA LEU A 273 -2.53 -35.94 -23.70
C LEU A 273 -2.62 -35.32 -22.29
N HIS A 274 -2.53 -33.99 -22.15
CA HIS A 274 -2.79 -33.32 -20.88
C HIS A 274 -4.25 -33.50 -20.43
N ILE A 275 -5.18 -33.43 -21.37
CA ILE A 275 -6.61 -33.62 -21.08
C ILE A 275 -6.87 -35.07 -20.71
N ALA A 276 -6.36 -36.04 -21.46
CA ALA A 276 -6.45 -37.46 -21.11
C ALA A 276 -5.88 -37.71 -19.70
N ALA A 277 -4.75 -37.08 -19.38
CA ALA A 277 -4.12 -37.18 -18.07
C ALA A 277 -4.96 -36.58 -16.93
N HIS A 278 -5.68 -35.48 -17.18
CA HIS A 278 -6.61 -34.87 -16.23
C HIS A 278 -7.76 -35.80 -15.87
N TYR A 279 -8.38 -36.44 -16.86
CA TYR A 279 -9.53 -37.33 -16.64
C TYR A 279 -9.11 -38.74 -16.21
N GLY A 280 -7.88 -39.15 -16.53
CA GLY A 280 -7.36 -40.49 -16.28
C GLY A 280 -7.70 -41.48 -17.39
N ASN A 281 -7.86 -40.98 -18.62
CA ASN A 281 -8.28 -41.77 -19.79
C ASN A 281 -7.06 -42.46 -20.43
N ASP A 282 -6.66 -43.60 -19.88
CA ASP A 282 -5.43 -44.32 -20.22
C ASP A 282 -5.45 -44.97 -21.61
N ARG A 283 -6.64 -45.35 -22.11
CA ARG A 283 -6.79 -45.95 -23.45
C ARG A 283 -6.46 -44.94 -24.54
N ILE A 284 -7.11 -43.77 -24.51
CA ILE A 284 -6.80 -42.72 -25.50
C ILE A 284 -5.40 -42.14 -25.31
N ALA A 285 -4.88 -42.06 -24.09
CA ALA A 285 -3.49 -41.63 -23.86
C ALA A 285 -2.47 -42.58 -24.50
N SER A 286 -2.71 -43.89 -24.44
CA SER A 286 -1.87 -44.90 -25.13
C SER A 286 -1.94 -44.70 -26.64
N LEU A 287 -3.14 -44.52 -27.20
CA LEU A 287 -3.33 -44.23 -28.62
C LEU A 287 -2.61 -42.94 -29.04
N LEU A 288 -2.76 -41.85 -28.28
CA LEU A 288 -2.10 -40.57 -28.56
C LEU A 288 -0.58 -40.73 -28.59
N TYR A 289 0.00 -41.43 -27.62
CA TYR A 289 1.44 -41.72 -27.58
C TYR A 289 1.89 -42.55 -28.79
N ASP A 290 1.17 -43.64 -29.11
CA ASP A 290 1.51 -44.52 -30.23
C ASP A 290 1.38 -43.80 -31.60
N ARG A 291 0.65 -42.68 -31.64
CA ARG A 291 0.55 -41.76 -32.79
C ARG A 291 1.53 -40.59 -32.71
N GLY A 292 2.49 -40.62 -31.79
CA GLY A 292 3.59 -39.65 -31.71
C GLY A 292 3.39 -38.48 -30.75
N ALA A 293 2.43 -38.53 -29.83
CA ALA A 293 2.29 -37.49 -28.79
C ALA A 293 3.51 -37.46 -27.86
N ASP A 294 4.08 -36.29 -27.61
CA ASP A 294 5.14 -36.10 -26.65
C ASP A 294 4.60 -36.24 -25.22
N VAL A 295 5.00 -37.34 -24.57
CA VAL A 295 4.65 -37.66 -23.17
C VAL A 295 5.14 -36.58 -22.19
N ASN A 296 6.16 -35.81 -22.58
CA ASN A 296 6.79 -34.75 -21.79
C ASN A 296 6.42 -33.35 -22.25
N PHE A 297 5.43 -33.22 -23.15
CA PHE A 297 5.06 -31.92 -23.70
C PHE A 297 4.77 -30.92 -22.57
N ALA A 298 5.42 -29.77 -22.62
CA ALA A 298 5.32 -28.75 -21.61
C ALA A 298 4.30 -27.68 -22.05
N ALA A 299 3.13 -27.67 -21.41
CA ALA A 299 2.16 -26.59 -21.56
C ALA A 299 2.66 -25.27 -20.94
N LYS A 300 1.79 -24.24 -20.90
CA LYS A 300 2.08 -22.99 -20.18
C LYS A 300 2.53 -23.29 -18.75
N HIS A 301 3.52 -22.53 -18.28
CA HIS A 301 4.17 -22.73 -16.97
C HIS A 301 4.92 -24.06 -16.81
N ASN A 302 5.33 -24.70 -17.91
CA ASN A 302 6.05 -25.97 -17.91
C ASN A 302 5.30 -27.11 -17.22
N ILE A 303 3.97 -27.12 -17.34
CA ILE A 303 3.13 -28.19 -16.81
C ILE A 303 3.14 -29.33 -17.82
N THR A 304 3.43 -30.56 -17.38
CA THR A 304 3.45 -31.76 -18.23
C THR A 304 2.25 -32.66 -17.93
N PRO A 305 1.89 -33.64 -18.79
CA PRO A 305 0.82 -34.60 -18.50
C PRO A 305 1.03 -35.33 -17.17
N MET A 306 2.28 -35.62 -16.80
CA MET A 306 2.61 -36.25 -15.51
C MET A 306 2.24 -35.36 -14.31
N HIS A 307 2.48 -34.05 -14.37
CA HIS A 307 2.05 -33.13 -13.31
C HIS A 307 0.52 -33.14 -13.14
N VAL A 308 -0.20 -33.18 -14.26
CA VAL A 308 -1.67 -33.19 -14.26
C VAL A 308 -2.19 -34.50 -13.68
N ALA A 309 -1.71 -35.64 -14.16
CA ALA A 309 -2.10 -36.96 -13.63
C ALA A 309 -1.80 -37.07 -12.13
N ALA A 310 -0.65 -36.57 -11.68
CA ALA A 310 -0.25 -36.57 -10.27
C ALA A 310 -1.13 -35.65 -9.40
N LYS A 311 -1.44 -34.44 -9.89
CA LYS A 311 -2.33 -33.48 -9.20
C LYS A 311 -3.74 -34.03 -9.01
N TRP A 312 -4.23 -34.86 -9.91
CA TRP A 312 -5.60 -35.42 -9.87
C TRP A 312 -5.66 -36.88 -9.42
N GLY A 313 -4.54 -37.44 -8.95
CA GLY A 313 -4.51 -38.77 -8.36
C GLY A 313 -4.79 -39.91 -9.34
N LYS A 314 -4.47 -39.72 -10.62
CA LYS A 314 -4.81 -40.69 -11.68
C LYS A 314 -3.76 -41.81 -11.75
N ILE A 315 -3.85 -42.78 -10.84
CA ILE A 315 -2.85 -43.85 -10.65
C ILE A 315 -2.53 -44.61 -11.95
N LYS A 316 -3.55 -45.11 -12.65
CA LYS A 316 -3.36 -45.84 -13.92
C LYS A 316 -2.64 -44.98 -14.97
N MET A 317 -3.02 -43.71 -15.05
CA MET A 317 -2.40 -42.74 -15.94
C MET A 317 -0.95 -42.45 -15.55
N VAL A 318 -0.64 -42.26 -14.27
CA VAL A 318 0.74 -42.04 -13.79
C VAL A 318 1.62 -43.23 -14.18
N ASN A 319 1.16 -44.47 -13.95
CA ASN A 319 1.87 -45.68 -14.36
C ASN A 319 2.05 -45.78 -15.88
N LEU A 320 1.01 -45.48 -16.65
CA LEU A 320 1.09 -45.44 -18.10
C LEU A 320 2.13 -44.43 -18.58
N LEU A 321 2.05 -43.17 -18.13
CA LEU A 321 2.97 -42.11 -18.52
C LEU A 321 4.43 -42.48 -18.16
N MET A 322 4.68 -43.06 -16.97
CA MET A 322 6.02 -43.54 -16.61
C MET A 322 6.50 -44.66 -17.55
N SER A 323 5.64 -45.64 -17.88
CA SER A 323 5.98 -46.71 -18.81
C SER A 323 6.31 -46.21 -20.22
N LYS A 324 5.79 -45.03 -20.58
CA LYS A 324 6.02 -44.35 -21.86
C LYS A 324 7.14 -43.30 -21.79
N GLY A 325 7.95 -43.28 -20.71
CA GLY A 325 9.14 -42.41 -20.60
C GLY A 325 8.88 -40.99 -20.11
N ALA A 326 7.78 -40.75 -19.40
CA ALA A 326 7.53 -39.45 -18.77
C ALA A 326 8.58 -39.13 -17.70
N ASN A 327 9.10 -37.91 -17.73
CA ASN A 327 10.05 -37.38 -16.76
C ASN A 327 9.36 -37.12 -15.42
N ILE A 328 9.61 -38.01 -14.45
CA ILE A 328 9.09 -37.92 -13.08
C ILE A 328 9.66 -36.73 -12.29
N GLU A 329 10.77 -36.15 -12.76
CA GLU A 329 11.43 -34.98 -12.18
C GLU A 329 11.15 -33.69 -12.94
N ALA A 330 10.25 -33.71 -13.92
CA ALA A 330 9.87 -32.51 -14.67
C ALA A 330 9.48 -31.40 -13.68
N LYS A 331 9.92 -30.16 -13.94
CA LYS A 331 9.66 -29.02 -13.07
C LYS A 331 8.80 -27.99 -13.77
N THR A 332 7.73 -27.57 -13.10
CA THR A 332 6.97 -26.39 -13.52
C THR A 332 7.83 -25.12 -13.44
N ARG A 333 7.28 -24.00 -13.91
CA ARG A 333 7.92 -22.68 -13.81
C ARG A 333 8.35 -22.35 -12.37
N ASP A 334 7.62 -22.80 -11.36
CA ASP A 334 7.92 -22.51 -9.94
C ASP A 334 8.71 -23.64 -9.25
N GLY A 335 9.14 -24.63 -10.03
CA GLY A 335 9.96 -25.74 -9.55
C GLY A 335 9.15 -26.88 -8.90
N LEU A 336 7.83 -26.93 -9.07
CA LEU A 336 7.05 -28.08 -8.60
C LEU A 336 7.35 -29.28 -9.48
N THR A 337 7.54 -30.44 -8.86
CA THR A 337 7.58 -31.75 -9.53
C THR A 337 6.22 -32.44 -9.44
N PRO A 338 5.95 -33.50 -10.21
CA PRO A 338 4.76 -34.34 -10.03
C PRO A 338 4.55 -34.81 -8.58
N LEU A 339 5.64 -35.14 -7.87
CA LEU A 339 5.60 -35.51 -6.45
C LEU A 339 5.07 -34.38 -5.57
N HIS A 340 5.45 -33.13 -5.83
CA HIS A 340 4.89 -31.97 -5.13
C HIS A 340 3.39 -31.84 -5.39
N CYS A 341 2.95 -32.00 -6.64
CA CYS A 341 1.54 -31.90 -7.02
C CYS A 341 0.68 -32.98 -6.34
N ALA A 342 1.15 -34.23 -6.32
CA ALA A 342 0.47 -35.34 -5.65
C ALA A 342 0.40 -35.10 -4.12
N ALA A 343 1.51 -34.70 -3.51
CA ALA A 343 1.57 -34.40 -2.07
C ALA A 343 0.65 -33.23 -1.69
N ARG A 344 0.65 -32.15 -2.48
CA ARG A 344 -0.20 -30.96 -2.26
C ARG A 344 -1.69 -31.24 -2.36
N SER A 345 -2.05 -32.28 -3.11
CA SER A 345 -3.45 -32.66 -3.38
C SER A 345 -3.89 -33.89 -2.56
N GLY A 346 -2.98 -34.47 -1.77
CA GLY A 346 -3.28 -35.58 -0.85
C GLY A 346 -3.38 -36.96 -1.50
N HIS A 347 -2.87 -37.13 -2.72
CA HIS A 347 -2.90 -38.40 -3.44
C HIS A 347 -1.75 -39.31 -2.99
N HIS A 348 -1.88 -39.87 -1.79
CA HIS A 348 -0.83 -40.63 -1.12
C HIS A 348 -0.36 -41.88 -1.89
N GLU A 349 -1.26 -42.60 -2.57
CA GLU A 349 -0.88 -43.74 -3.43
C GLU A 349 -0.02 -43.29 -4.62
N VAL A 350 -0.31 -42.12 -5.20
CA VAL A 350 0.54 -41.55 -6.27
C VAL A 350 1.87 -41.07 -5.71
N VAL A 351 1.88 -40.48 -4.51
CA VAL A 351 3.12 -40.12 -3.81
C VAL A 351 4.01 -41.35 -3.60
N ASP A 352 3.42 -42.45 -3.13
CA ASP A 352 4.10 -43.73 -2.89
C ASP A 352 4.72 -44.27 -4.19
N ILE A 353 3.90 -44.41 -5.24
CA ILE A 353 4.32 -44.88 -6.56
C ILE A 353 5.45 -44.02 -7.14
N LEU A 354 5.36 -42.69 -7.04
CA LEU A 354 6.39 -41.81 -7.57
C LEU A 354 7.73 -42.00 -6.85
N ILE A 355 7.72 -42.15 -5.52
CA ILE A 355 8.93 -42.38 -4.72
C ILE A 355 9.54 -43.75 -5.03
N GLU A 356 8.73 -44.82 -5.09
CA GLU A 356 9.19 -46.16 -5.46
C GLU A 356 9.81 -46.21 -6.86
N LYS A 357 9.34 -45.35 -7.77
CA LYS A 357 9.89 -45.19 -9.12
C LYS A 357 11.06 -44.21 -9.21
N GLY A 358 11.61 -43.80 -8.07
CA GLY A 358 12.84 -43.03 -7.99
C GLY A 358 12.64 -41.52 -8.01
N ALA A 359 11.42 -41.00 -7.79
CA ALA A 359 11.21 -39.56 -7.69
C ALA A 359 11.94 -39.01 -6.44
N PRO A 360 12.77 -37.96 -6.58
CA PRO A 360 13.57 -37.42 -5.50
C PRO A 360 12.69 -36.78 -4.41
N ILE A 361 12.60 -37.44 -3.26
CA ILE A 361 11.78 -37.02 -2.11
C ILE A 361 12.18 -35.67 -1.52
N GLY A 362 13.47 -35.30 -1.65
CA GLY A 362 14.04 -34.02 -1.21
C GLY A 362 14.01 -32.91 -2.26
N SER A 363 13.33 -33.10 -3.40
CA SER A 363 13.22 -32.04 -4.42
C SER A 363 12.62 -30.77 -3.83
N LYS A 364 13.16 -29.61 -4.22
CA LYS A 364 12.69 -28.31 -3.75
C LYS A 364 12.12 -27.47 -4.89
N THR A 365 11.04 -26.74 -4.59
CA THR A 365 10.55 -25.65 -5.42
C THR A 365 11.50 -24.45 -5.38
N LYS A 366 11.21 -23.39 -6.15
CA LYS A 366 12.00 -22.15 -6.13
C LYS A 366 12.10 -21.50 -4.74
N ASN A 367 11.07 -21.65 -3.91
CA ASN A 367 11.06 -21.12 -2.55
C ASN A 367 11.58 -22.13 -1.52
N GLY A 368 12.13 -23.27 -1.96
CA GLY A 368 12.68 -24.29 -1.08
C GLY A 368 11.67 -25.28 -0.51
N LEU A 369 10.40 -25.26 -0.91
CA LEU A 369 9.41 -26.20 -0.38
C LEU A 369 9.67 -27.60 -0.93
N ALA A 370 9.79 -28.57 -0.03
CA ALA A 370 9.78 -30.00 -0.34
C ALA A 370 8.34 -30.58 -0.38
N PRO A 371 8.11 -31.79 -0.91
CA PRO A 371 6.80 -32.44 -0.93
C PRO A 371 6.13 -32.56 0.46
N LEU A 372 6.91 -32.73 1.53
CA LEU A 372 6.37 -32.77 2.90
C LEU A 372 5.74 -31.43 3.34
N HIS A 373 6.30 -30.30 2.90
CA HIS A 373 5.70 -28.98 3.10
C HIS A 373 4.37 -28.86 2.36
N MET A 374 4.29 -29.41 1.15
CA MET A 374 3.07 -29.40 0.33
C MET A 374 1.95 -30.22 0.96
N ALA A 375 2.26 -31.42 1.46
CA ALA A 375 1.29 -32.24 2.20
C ALA A 375 0.82 -31.54 3.49
N SER A 376 1.74 -30.88 4.18
CA SER A 376 1.45 -30.10 5.40
C SER A 376 0.58 -28.88 5.13
N GLN A 377 0.74 -28.23 3.97
CA GLN A 377 -0.09 -27.10 3.57
C GLN A 377 -1.55 -27.49 3.27
N GLY A 378 -1.80 -28.73 2.82
CA GLY A 378 -3.14 -29.23 2.47
C GLY A 378 -3.85 -30.04 3.56
N ASP A 379 -3.26 -30.16 4.76
CA ASP A 379 -3.71 -31.07 5.83
C ASP A 379 -3.85 -32.54 5.37
N HIS A 380 -2.95 -32.99 4.48
CA HIS A 380 -2.98 -34.33 3.90
C HIS A 380 -2.12 -35.30 4.70
N ILE A 381 -2.71 -35.85 5.76
CA ILE A 381 -2.04 -36.75 6.71
C ILE A 381 -1.44 -37.97 6.03
N ASP A 382 -2.16 -38.63 5.13
CA ASP A 382 -1.69 -39.88 4.52
C ASP A 382 -0.54 -39.64 3.55
N ALA A 383 -0.58 -38.55 2.79
CA ALA A 383 0.54 -38.16 1.93
C ALA A 383 1.78 -37.81 2.77
N ALA A 384 1.62 -37.06 3.87
CA ALA A 384 2.70 -36.78 4.81
C ALA A 384 3.23 -38.07 5.48
N ARG A 385 2.34 -39.01 5.83
CA ARG A 385 2.71 -40.31 6.44
C ARG A 385 3.55 -41.15 5.49
N VAL A 386 3.16 -41.26 4.22
CA VAL A 386 3.91 -41.97 3.18
C VAL A 386 5.29 -41.31 2.98
N LEU A 387 5.34 -39.97 2.88
CA LEU A 387 6.61 -39.25 2.76
C LEU A 387 7.55 -39.53 3.94
N LEU A 388 7.04 -39.47 5.17
CA LEU A 388 7.82 -39.76 6.38
C LEU A 388 8.21 -41.25 6.49
N TYR A 389 7.37 -42.16 6.00
CA TYR A 389 7.69 -43.59 5.93
C TYR A 389 8.89 -43.83 5.00
N HIS A 390 8.92 -43.14 3.84
CA HIS A 390 10.06 -43.12 2.92
C HIS A 390 11.21 -42.21 3.36
N ARG A 391 11.28 -41.87 4.66
CA ARG A 391 12.38 -41.11 5.28
C ARG A 391 12.57 -39.69 4.72
N ALA A 392 11.49 -39.02 4.30
CA ALA A 392 11.55 -37.57 4.10
C ALA A 392 12.05 -36.89 5.38
N PRO A 393 13.02 -35.96 5.33
CA PRO A 393 13.49 -35.28 6.52
C PRO A 393 12.35 -34.45 7.13
N VAL A 394 12.01 -34.75 8.39
CA VAL A 394 10.83 -34.16 9.06
C VAL A 394 10.98 -32.64 9.24
N ASP A 395 12.22 -32.21 9.54
CA ASP A 395 12.61 -30.81 9.71
C ASP A 395 13.39 -30.28 8.49
N GLU A 396 13.14 -30.83 7.29
CA GLU A 396 13.60 -30.21 6.05
C GLU A 396 13.12 -28.76 5.99
N VAL A 397 13.99 -27.85 5.54
CA VAL A 397 13.69 -26.41 5.57
C VAL A 397 13.56 -25.78 4.18
N THR A 398 12.70 -24.77 4.10
CA THR A 398 12.60 -23.86 2.95
C THR A 398 13.75 -22.85 2.92
N VAL A 399 13.76 -21.95 1.92
CA VAL A 399 14.71 -20.82 1.85
C VAL A 399 14.58 -19.89 3.06
N ASP A 400 13.37 -19.75 3.62
CA ASP A 400 13.10 -18.95 4.82
C ASP A 400 13.23 -19.76 6.12
N TYR A 401 13.91 -20.91 6.06
CA TYR A 401 14.11 -21.84 7.19
C TYR A 401 12.80 -22.41 7.79
N LEU A 402 11.69 -22.40 7.03
CA LEU A 402 10.43 -22.97 7.51
C LEU A 402 10.48 -24.49 7.39
N THR A 403 10.15 -25.20 8.47
CA THR A 403 9.88 -26.65 8.44
C THR A 403 8.44 -26.94 8.04
N ALA A 404 8.13 -28.21 7.75
CA ALA A 404 6.75 -28.67 7.56
C ALA A 404 5.83 -28.33 8.75
N LEU A 405 6.37 -28.33 9.97
CA LEU A 405 5.63 -28.00 11.19
C LEU A 405 5.27 -26.51 11.24
N HIS A 406 6.15 -25.60 10.79
CA HIS A 406 5.83 -24.18 10.64
C HIS A 406 4.66 -23.96 9.67
N VAL A 407 4.65 -24.67 8.54
CA VAL A 407 3.58 -24.58 7.54
C VAL A 407 2.26 -25.09 8.11
N ALA A 408 2.28 -26.24 8.79
CA ALA A 408 1.09 -26.77 9.47
C ALA A 408 0.57 -25.80 10.54
N ALA A 409 1.46 -25.17 11.31
CA ALA A 409 1.11 -24.17 12.32
C ALA A 409 0.53 -22.89 11.73
N HIS A 410 1.06 -22.40 10.61
CA HIS A 410 0.50 -21.26 9.89
C HIS A 410 -0.94 -21.52 9.41
N CYS A 411 -1.16 -22.69 8.81
CA CYS A 411 -2.48 -23.07 8.28
C CYS A 411 -3.47 -23.50 9.37
N GLY A 412 -3.00 -23.86 10.56
CA GLY A 412 -3.85 -24.36 11.65
C GLY A 412 -4.18 -25.85 11.52
N HIS A 413 -3.34 -26.61 10.82
CA HIS A 413 -3.57 -28.02 10.50
C HIS A 413 -3.08 -28.94 11.61
N VAL A 414 -3.93 -29.11 12.62
CA VAL A 414 -3.65 -29.88 13.85
C VAL A 414 -3.27 -31.32 13.56
N ARG A 415 -3.92 -31.96 12.58
CA ARG A 415 -3.74 -33.40 12.32
C ARG A 415 -2.37 -33.70 11.72
N VAL A 416 -1.95 -32.93 10.71
CA VAL A 416 -0.58 -33.05 10.17
C VAL A 416 0.45 -32.56 11.17
N ALA A 417 0.21 -31.47 11.90
CA ALA A 417 1.13 -31.01 12.95
C ALA A 417 1.38 -32.12 13.99
N LYS A 418 0.33 -32.81 14.44
CA LYS A 418 0.45 -33.94 15.37
C LYS A 418 1.27 -35.07 14.76
N LEU A 419 1.02 -35.45 13.51
CA LEU A 419 1.81 -36.48 12.83
C LEU A 419 3.29 -36.11 12.76
N LEU A 420 3.61 -34.85 12.44
CA LEU A 420 5.00 -34.38 12.37
C LEU A 420 5.68 -34.46 13.74
N LEU A 421 5.00 -34.01 14.80
CA LEU A 421 5.50 -34.08 16.17
C LEU A 421 5.66 -35.52 16.66
N ASP A 422 4.71 -36.42 16.33
CA ASP A 422 4.80 -37.87 16.59
C ASP A 422 5.99 -38.52 15.85
N ARG A 423 6.49 -37.87 14.79
CA ARG A 423 7.68 -38.26 14.02
C ARG A 423 8.89 -37.39 14.34
N ASN A 424 8.94 -36.87 15.57
CA ASN A 424 10.08 -36.14 16.13
C ASN A 424 10.43 -34.82 15.42
N ALA A 425 9.47 -34.14 14.78
CA ALA A 425 9.66 -32.76 14.35
C ALA A 425 10.00 -31.88 15.57
N ASP A 426 11.01 -31.01 15.45
CA ASP A 426 11.38 -30.09 16.52
C ASP A 426 10.30 -29.00 16.71
N PRO A 427 9.55 -28.97 17.83
CA PRO A 427 8.56 -27.93 18.11
C PRO A 427 9.17 -26.54 18.32
N ASN A 428 10.50 -26.46 18.51
CA ASN A 428 11.27 -25.25 18.72
C ASN A 428 12.15 -24.87 17.53
N ALA A 429 12.01 -25.56 16.39
CA ALA A 429 12.72 -25.23 15.17
C ALA A 429 12.57 -23.74 14.86
N ARG A 430 13.66 -23.08 14.47
CA ARG A 430 13.70 -21.64 14.25
C ARG A 430 13.74 -21.34 12.76
N ALA A 431 12.71 -20.68 12.26
CA ALA A 431 12.69 -20.10 10.92
C ALA A 431 13.54 -18.82 10.86
N LEU A 432 13.56 -18.17 9.69
CA LEU A 432 14.16 -16.86 9.52
C LEU A 432 13.60 -15.86 10.55
N ASN A 433 14.47 -15.03 11.11
CA ASN A 433 14.18 -14.12 12.23
C ASN A 433 13.76 -14.83 13.54
N GLY A 434 14.02 -16.13 13.68
CA GLY A 434 13.87 -16.85 14.94
C GLY A 434 12.43 -17.22 15.30
N PHE A 435 11.49 -17.15 14.35
CA PHE A 435 10.12 -17.59 14.57
C PHE A 435 10.07 -19.10 14.76
N THR A 436 9.46 -19.54 15.86
CA THR A 436 9.11 -20.97 16.06
C THR A 436 7.71 -21.27 15.55
N PRO A 437 7.31 -22.55 15.40
CA PRO A 437 5.93 -22.92 15.07
C PRO A 437 4.91 -22.31 16.03
N LEU A 438 5.27 -22.18 17.33
CA LEU A 438 4.41 -21.58 18.36
C LEU A 438 4.15 -20.10 18.09
N HIS A 439 5.18 -19.32 17.73
CA HIS A 439 5.00 -17.91 17.34
C HIS A 439 4.05 -17.76 16.15
N ILE A 440 4.20 -18.61 15.13
CA ILE A 440 3.36 -18.56 13.94
C ILE A 440 1.92 -18.95 14.29
N ALA A 441 1.72 -19.99 15.10
CA ALA A 441 0.39 -20.40 15.56
C ALA A 441 -0.30 -19.28 16.35
N CYS A 442 0.42 -18.60 17.24
CA CYS A 442 -0.06 -17.41 17.97
C CYS A 442 -0.42 -16.27 17.02
N LYS A 443 0.47 -15.91 16.08
CA LYS A 443 0.25 -14.85 15.08
C LYS A 443 -1.00 -15.09 14.23
N LYS A 444 -1.24 -16.35 13.86
CA LYS A 444 -2.35 -16.77 12.97
C LYS A 444 -3.62 -17.18 13.74
N ASN A 445 -3.64 -16.96 15.05
CA ASN A 445 -4.76 -17.31 15.94
C ASN A 445 -5.19 -18.79 15.84
N ARG A 446 -4.23 -19.72 15.93
CA ARG A 446 -4.45 -21.17 15.79
C ARG A 446 -4.40 -21.88 17.14
N ILE A 447 -5.39 -21.64 18.00
CA ILE A 447 -5.37 -22.12 19.40
C ILE A 447 -5.17 -23.63 19.55
N LYS A 448 -5.84 -24.46 18.73
CA LYS A 448 -5.66 -25.93 18.79
C LYS A 448 -4.24 -26.38 18.44
N VAL A 449 -3.53 -25.62 17.59
CA VAL A 449 -2.12 -25.89 17.31
C VAL A 449 -1.23 -25.39 18.45
N VAL A 450 -1.55 -24.24 19.06
CA VAL A 450 -0.85 -23.75 20.26
C VAL A 450 -0.93 -24.78 21.39
N GLU A 451 -2.13 -25.28 21.69
CA GLU A 451 -2.38 -26.35 22.67
C GLU A 451 -1.52 -27.59 22.39
N LEU A 452 -1.52 -28.03 21.12
CA LEU A 452 -0.74 -29.18 20.68
C LEU A 452 0.76 -28.94 20.83
N LEU A 453 1.28 -27.78 20.40
CA LEU A 453 2.70 -27.47 20.46
C LEU A 453 3.21 -27.43 21.90
N LEU A 454 2.48 -26.80 22.82
CA LEU A 454 2.85 -26.80 24.25
C LEU A 454 2.82 -28.22 24.84
N LYS A 455 1.86 -29.06 24.45
CA LYS A 455 1.83 -30.47 24.86
C LYS A 455 3.08 -31.24 24.41
N TYR A 456 3.65 -30.89 23.27
CA TYR A 456 4.93 -31.44 22.79
C TYR A 456 6.15 -30.63 23.22
N LYS A 457 6.05 -29.86 24.31
CA LYS A 457 7.16 -29.12 24.94
C LYS A 457 7.76 -28.03 24.04
N ALA A 458 6.95 -27.37 23.21
CA ALA A 458 7.34 -26.08 22.63
C ALA A 458 7.64 -25.09 23.77
N SER A 459 8.76 -24.38 23.66
CA SER A 459 9.19 -23.38 24.62
C SER A 459 8.25 -22.18 24.56
N ILE A 460 7.52 -21.97 25.65
CA ILE A 460 6.56 -20.88 25.78
C ILE A 460 7.25 -19.50 25.79
N GLU A 461 8.53 -19.46 26.15
CA GLU A 461 9.37 -18.25 26.19
C GLU A 461 10.48 -18.23 25.14
N ALA A 462 10.35 -19.03 24.08
CA ALA A 462 11.25 -18.88 22.93
C ALA A 462 11.17 -17.44 22.40
N THR A 463 12.31 -16.85 22.05
CA THR A 463 12.35 -15.49 21.50
C THR A 463 12.75 -15.47 20.04
N THR A 464 12.13 -14.59 19.25
CA THR A 464 12.63 -14.22 17.91
C THR A 464 13.97 -13.49 17.99
N GLU A 465 14.61 -13.20 16.85
CA GLU A 465 15.83 -12.37 16.80
C GLU A 465 15.60 -10.93 17.33
N SER A 466 14.35 -10.46 17.33
CA SER A 466 13.97 -9.17 17.93
C SER A 466 13.55 -9.27 19.40
N GLY A 467 13.64 -10.45 20.01
CA GLY A 467 13.26 -10.71 21.40
C GLY A 467 11.75 -10.88 21.62
N LEU A 468 10.95 -11.14 20.60
CA LEU A 468 9.51 -11.36 20.78
C LEU A 468 9.27 -12.78 21.27
N THR A 469 8.49 -12.93 22.34
CA THR A 469 7.93 -14.24 22.78
C THR A 469 6.59 -14.52 22.09
N PRO A 470 6.04 -15.75 22.14
CA PRO A 470 4.69 -16.04 21.67
C PRO A 470 3.63 -15.14 22.31
N LEU A 471 3.79 -14.76 23.59
CA LEU A 471 2.86 -13.88 24.29
C LEU A 471 2.90 -12.44 23.74
N HIS A 472 4.08 -11.92 23.38
CA HIS A 472 4.19 -10.64 22.68
C HIS A 472 3.39 -10.63 21.38
N VAL A 473 3.59 -11.67 20.57
CA VAL A 473 2.94 -11.81 19.25
C VAL A 473 1.43 -11.92 19.41
N ALA A 474 0.96 -12.78 20.32
CA ALA A 474 -0.47 -12.95 20.60
C ALA A 474 -1.11 -11.65 21.12
N SER A 475 -0.40 -10.93 22.00
CA SER A 475 -0.88 -9.67 22.59
C SER A 475 -0.97 -8.56 21.57
N PHE A 476 0.03 -8.40 20.71
CA PHE A 476 0.02 -7.42 19.62
C PHE A 476 -1.09 -7.71 18.59
N MET A 477 -1.30 -8.99 18.27
CA MET A 477 -2.32 -9.42 17.29
C MET A 477 -3.75 -9.44 17.86
N GLY A 478 -3.95 -9.21 19.16
CA GLY A 478 -5.28 -9.25 19.78
C GLY A 478 -5.85 -10.68 19.95
N CYS A 479 -5.01 -11.71 20.00
CA CYS A 479 -5.45 -13.11 20.08
C CYS A 479 -5.84 -13.49 21.52
N MET A 480 -6.95 -12.96 22.02
CA MET A 480 -7.39 -13.05 23.42
C MET A 480 -7.33 -14.46 24.03
N ASN A 481 -7.94 -15.45 23.37
CA ASN A 481 -7.98 -16.81 23.90
C ASN A 481 -6.57 -17.44 23.99
N ILE A 482 -5.68 -17.08 23.08
CA ILE A 482 -4.29 -17.55 23.10
C ILE A 482 -3.52 -16.84 24.21
N VAL A 483 -3.70 -15.52 24.39
CA VAL A 483 -3.08 -14.79 25.50
C VAL A 483 -3.46 -15.40 26.85
N ILE A 484 -4.75 -15.64 27.07
CA ILE A 484 -5.25 -16.30 28.30
C ILE A 484 -4.60 -17.68 28.46
N TYR A 485 -4.59 -18.48 27.39
CA TYR A 485 -4.04 -19.83 27.42
C TYR A 485 -2.53 -19.85 27.72
N LEU A 486 -1.77 -18.93 27.15
CA LEU A 486 -0.33 -18.80 27.41
C LEU A 486 -0.08 -18.40 28.87
N LEU A 487 -0.80 -17.42 29.40
CA LEU A 487 -0.68 -16.99 30.80
C LEU A 487 -1.06 -18.11 31.79
N GLN A 488 -2.08 -18.91 31.47
CA GLN A 488 -2.45 -20.09 32.27
C GLN A 488 -1.36 -21.17 32.30
N HIS A 489 -0.49 -21.20 31.29
CA HIS A 489 0.69 -22.08 31.22
C HIS A 489 1.98 -21.35 31.61
N GLU A 490 1.87 -20.39 32.53
CA GLU A 490 2.99 -19.68 33.18
C GLU A 490 3.85 -18.84 32.23
N ALA A 491 3.29 -18.37 31.09
CA ALA A 491 3.97 -17.38 30.28
C ALA A 491 4.14 -16.06 31.07
N SER A 492 5.35 -15.52 31.12
CA SER A 492 5.64 -14.28 31.83
C SER A 492 5.15 -13.07 31.03
N PRO A 493 4.30 -12.20 31.60
CA PRO A 493 3.81 -10.99 30.93
C PRO A 493 4.84 -9.85 30.87
N ASP A 494 6.05 -10.05 31.41
CA ASP A 494 7.05 -8.99 31.62
C ASP A 494 8.39 -9.26 30.93
N ILE A 495 8.52 -10.32 30.13
CA ILE A 495 9.74 -10.53 29.35
C ILE A 495 9.91 -9.37 28.37
N PRO A 496 11.08 -8.71 28.33
CA PRO A 496 11.32 -7.62 27.41
C PRO A 496 11.82 -8.13 26.05
N THR A 497 11.43 -7.43 24.99
CA THR A 497 12.10 -7.51 23.67
C THR A 497 13.51 -6.92 23.70
N VAL A 498 14.23 -6.98 22.58
CA VAL A 498 15.53 -6.28 22.40
C VAL A 498 15.39 -4.76 22.61
N ARG A 499 14.19 -4.19 22.42
CA ARG A 499 13.88 -2.77 22.69
C ARG A 499 13.41 -2.52 24.12
N GLY A 500 13.42 -3.51 25.01
CA GLY A 500 12.88 -3.40 26.36
C GLY A 500 11.34 -3.44 26.44
N GLU A 501 10.64 -3.57 25.32
CA GLU A 501 9.17 -3.53 25.29
C GLU A 501 8.61 -4.88 25.74
N THR A 502 7.67 -4.86 26.70
CA THR A 502 6.92 -6.04 27.18
C THR A 502 5.66 -6.28 26.33
N PRO A 503 4.95 -7.42 26.47
CA PRO A 503 3.64 -7.64 25.84
C PRO A 503 2.64 -6.51 26.09
N LEU A 504 2.66 -5.89 27.28
CA LEU A 504 1.81 -4.76 27.64
C LEU A 504 2.07 -3.52 26.77
N HIS A 505 3.34 -3.21 26.47
CA HIS A 505 3.70 -2.12 25.54
C HIS A 505 3.17 -2.37 24.14
N LEU A 506 3.28 -3.61 23.66
CA LEU A 506 2.81 -3.98 22.32
C LEU A 506 1.29 -3.97 22.24
N ALA A 507 0.59 -4.43 23.28
CA ALA A 507 -0.87 -4.35 23.38
C ALA A 507 -1.35 -2.90 23.40
N ALA A 508 -0.69 -2.00 24.16
CA ALA A 508 -0.98 -0.57 24.18
C ALA A 508 -0.81 0.07 22.79
N ARG A 509 0.26 -0.29 22.08
CA ARG A 509 0.55 0.22 20.72
C ARG A 509 -0.44 -0.26 19.67
N ALA A 510 -0.88 -1.52 19.78
CA ALA A 510 -1.84 -2.13 18.87
C ALA A 510 -3.30 -1.84 19.24
N ASN A 511 -3.54 -0.97 20.23
CA ASN A 511 -4.85 -0.60 20.74
C ASN A 511 -5.70 -1.81 21.21
N GLN A 512 -5.10 -2.73 21.96
CA GLN A 512 -5.72 -4.00 22.38
C GLN A 512 -6.24 -3.93 23.83
N THR A 513 -7.30 -3.16 24.07
CA THR A 513 -7.83 -2.85 25.42
C THR A 513 -8.14 -4.10 26.27
N ASP A 514 -8.77 -5.12 25.68
CA ASP A 514 -9.11 -6.36 26.41
C ASP A 514 -7.85 -7.16 26.81
N ILE A 515 -6.86 -7.20 25.92
CA ILE A 515 -5.57 -7.84 26.18
C ILE A 515 -4.84 -7.12 27.31
N ILE A 516 -4.84 -5.79 27.31
CA ILE A 516 -4.24 -5.00 28.38
C ILE A 516 -4.88 -5.34 29.73
N ARG A 517 -6.22 -5.43 29.78
CA ARG A 517 -6.94 -5.83 31.00
C ARG A 517 -6.54 -7.23 31.46
N ILE A 518 -6.39 -8.18 30.53
CA ILE A 518 -5.97 -9.55 30.82
C ILE A 518 -4.54 -9.57 31.36
N LEU A 519 -3.59 -8.89 30.69
CA LEU A 519 -2.19 -8.83 31.11
C LEU A 519 -2.05 -8.22 32.51
N LEU A 520 -2.70 -7.09 32.77
CA LEU A 520 -2.66 -6.41 34.09
C LEU A 520 -3.26 -7.28 35.20
N ARG A 521 -4.37 -7.99 34.92
CA ARG A 521 -4.95 -8.94 35.90
C ARG A 521 -4.07 -10.16 36.17
N ASN A 522 -3.15 -10.49 35.28
CA ASN A 522 -2.18 -11.58 35.42
C ASN A 522 -0.78 -11.07 35.81
N GLY A 523 -0.69 -9.90 36.45
CA GLY A 523 0.53 -9.44 37.10
C GLY A 523 1.52 -8.70 36.19
N ALA A 524 1.13 -8.30 34.98
CA ALA A 524 1.99 -7.45 34.13
C ALA A 524 2.35 -6.14 34.85
N GLN A 525 3.64 -5.77 34.80
CA GLN A 525 4.13 -4.52 35.36
C GLN A 525 3.60 -3.33 34.56
N VAL A 526 2.68 -2.57 35.16
CA VAL A 526 2.02 -1.42 34.53
C VAL A 526 3.02 -0.34 34.07
N ASP A 527 4.09 -0.14 34.86
CA ASP A 527 5.15 0.85 34.61
C ASP A 527 6.45 0.19 34.13
N ALA A 528 6.37 -0.98 33.48
CA ALA A 528 7.53 -1.58 32.83
C ALA A 528 8.21 -0.56 31.91
N ARG A 529 9.55 -0.50 31.93
CA ARG A 529 10.32 0.50 31.18
C ARG A 529 10.99 -0.12 29.97
N ALA A 530 10.59 0.33 28.78
CA ALA A 530 11.26 0.03 27.53
C ALA A 530 12.49 0.93 27.31
N ARG A 531 13.07 0.86 26.10
CA ARG A 531 14.12 1.78 25.66
C ARG A 531 13.67 3.24 25.80
N GLU A 532 14.62 4.11 26.12
CA GLU A 532 14.37 5.50 26.53
C GLU A 532 13.48 5.64 27.79
N GLU A 533 13.36 4.57 28.59
CA GLU A 533 12.54 4.52 29.81
C GLU A 533 11.04 4.82 29.57
N GLN A 534 10.54 4.55 28.37
CA GLN A 534 9.11 4.71 28.07
C GLN A 534 8.29 3.59 28.71
N THR A 535 7.19 3.96 29.36
CA THR A 535 6.18 3.03 29.90
C THR A 535 5.03 2.83 28.92
N PRO A 536 4.15 1.82 29.10
CA PRO A 536 2.93 1.67 28.29
C PRO A 536 2.04 2.91 28.28
N LEU A 537 2.02 3.68 29.39
CA LEU A 537 1.28 4.94 29.48
C LEU A 537 1.83 6.00 28.51
N HIS A 538 3.15 6.09 28.35
CA HIS A 538 3.76 6.99 27.35
C HIS A 538 3.36 6.60 25.92
N VAL A 539 3.31 5.30 25.62
CA VAL A 539 2.89 4.79 24.30
C VAL A 539 1.42 5.13 24.05
N ALA A 540 0.55 4.87 25.01
CA ALA A 540 -0.88 5.19 24.91
C ALA A 540 -1.11 6.70 24.74
N SER A 541 -0.38 7.54 25.48
CA SER A 541 -0.48 8.99 25.38
C SER A 541 0.02 9.55 24.06
N ARG A 542 1.04 8.93 23.44
CA ARG A 542 1.50 9.31 22.09
C ARG A 542 0.43 9.04 21.04
N LEU A 543 -0.22 7.88 21.13
CA LEU A 543 -1.20 7.42 20.15
C LEU A 543 -2.60 8.02 20.32
N GLY A 544 -2.87 8.70 21.43
CA GLY A 544 -4.19 9.30 21.70
C GLY A 544 -5.22 8.30 22.23
N ASN A 545 -4.81 7.14 22.73
CA ASN A 545 -5.73 6.08 23.14
C ASN A 545 -6.27 6.33 24.55
N VAL A 546 -7.33 7.15 24.67
CA VAL A 546 -7.93 7.58 25.96
C VAL A 546 -8.35 6.39 26.83
N ASP A 547 -9.02 5.39 26.27
CA ASP A 547 -9.49 4.21 27.01
C ASP A 547 -8.32 3.43 27.65
N ILE A 548 -7.20 3.34 26.93
CA ILE A 548 -6.01 2.65 27.41
C ILE A 548 -5.30 3.48 28.47
N VAL A 549 -5.22 4.81 28.29
CA VAL A 549 -4.69 5.73 29.31
C VAL A 549 -5.48 5.57 30.61
N MET A 550 -6.81 5.63 30.55
CA MET A 550 -7.67 5.43 31.72
C MET A 550 -7.46 4.06 32.35
N LEU A 551 -7.39 3.00 31.54
CA LEU A 551 -7.20 1.63 32.04
C LEU A 551 -5.86 1.46 32.75
N LEU A 552 -4.77 2.01 32.20
CA LEU A 552 -3.45 1.95 32.82
C LEU A 552 -3.42 2.74 34.14
N LEU A 553 -3.99 3.94 34.18
CA LEU A 553 -4.08 4.76 35.40
C LEU A 553 -4.90 4.07 36.50
N GLN A 554 -6.03 3.45 36.14
CA GLN A 554 -6.85 2.66 37.08
C GLN A 554 -6.09 1.47 37.69
N HIS A 555 -5.09 0.95 36.97
CA HIS A 555 -4.21 -0.11 37.43
C HIS A 555 -2.89 0.39 38.04
N GLY A 556 -2.83 1.67 38.41
CA GLY A 556 -1.73 2.24 39.18
C GLY A 556 -0.52 2.71 38.37
N ALA A 557 -0.68 2.97 37.06
CA ALA A 557 0.38 3.59 36.26
C ALA A 557 0.79 4.95 36.85
N GLY A 558 2.08 5.19 36.99
CA GLY A 558 2.61 6.49 37.42
C GLY A 558 2.28 7.57 36.42
N VAL A 559 1.34 8.46 36.77
CA VAL A 559 0.86 9.55 35.88
C VAL A 559 2.00 10.48 35.41
N ASP A 560 3.00 10.68 36.27
CA ASP A 560 4.21 11.48 36.00
C ASP A 560 5.46 10.62 35.82
N ALA A 561 5.32 9.34 35.44
CA ALA A 561 6.47 8.52 35.07
C ALA A 561 7.29 9.23 33.97
N THR A 562 8.62 9.16 34.04
CA THR A 562 9.49 9.92 33.15
C THR A 562 10.27 9.02 32.21
N THR A 563 10.41 9.44 30.95
CA THR A 563 11.42 8.90 30.03
C THR A 563 12.83 9.32 30.43
N LYS A 564 13.84 8.82 29.70
CA LYS A 564 15.27 9.17 29.88
C LYS A 564 15.54 10.68 29.76
N ASP A 565 14.80 11.37 28.90
CA ASP A 565 14.87 12.84 28.73
C ASP A 565 13.83 13.59 29.57
N LEU A 566 13.27 12.92 30.58
CA LEU A 566 12.32 13.45 31.55
C LEU A 566 10.98 13.91 30.93
N TYR A 567 10.58 13.32 29.80
CA TYR A 567 9.21 13.52 29.31
C TYR A 567 8.25 12.70 30.17
N THR A 568 7.17 13.32 30.63
CA THR A 568 6.02 12.63 31.22
C THR A 568 4.97 12.29 30.15
N PRO A 569 3.99 11.42 30.43
CA PRO A 569 2.86 11.20 29.52
C PRO A 569 2.15 12.51 29.10
N LEU A 570 2.05 13.48 30.00
CA LEU A 570 1.45 14.79 29.71
C LEU A 570 2.32 15.63 28.76
N HIS A 571 3.65 15.55 28.87
CA HIS A 571 4.54 16.17 27.87
C HIS A 571 4.33 15.58 26.48
N ILE A 572 4.19 14.25 26.39
CA ILE A 572 3.92 13.57 25.12
C ILE A 572 2.56 14.00 24.56
N ALA A 573 1.50 13.99 25.38
CA ALA A 573 0.18 14.44 24.95
C ALA A 573 0.20 15.90 24.45
N ALA A 574 0.94 16.78 25.13
CA ALA A 574 1.12 18.18 24.72
C ALA A 574 1.97 18.35 23.45
N LYS A 575 2.92 17.46 23.17
CA LYS A 575 3.69 17.44 21.92
C LYS A 575 2.85 16.93 20.74
N GLU A 576 2.08 15.86 20.94
CA GLU A 576 1.31 15.20 19.88
C GLU A 576 -0.10 15.82 19.67
N GLY A 577 -0.51 16.77 20.51
CA GLY A 577 -1.79 17.46 20.39
C GLY A 577 -3.01 16.68 20.90
N GLN A 578 -2.79 15.71 21.80
CA GLN A 578 -3.83 14.81 22.31
C GLN A 578 -4.60 15.47 23.48
N GLU A 579 -5.61 16.27 23.16
CA GLU A 579 -6.41 17.05 24.12
C GLU A 579 -7.13 16.18 25.15
N GLU A 580 -7.85 15.15 24.72
CA GLU A 580 -8.63 14.30 25.60
C GLU A 580 -7.74 13.49 26.54
N VAL A 581 -6.62 12.96 26.01
CA VAL A 581 -5.60 12.30 26.83
C VAL A 581 -5.00 13.26 27.85
N ALA A 582 -4.67 14.49 27.44
CA ALA A 582 -4.17 15.50 28.37
C ALA A 582 -5.19 15.80 29.47
N SER A 583 -6.49 15.86 29.15
CA SER A 583 -7.55 16.07 30.15
C SER A 583 -7.59 14.93 31.17
N VAL A 584 -7.60 13.69 30.70
CA VAL A 584 -7.61 12.51 31.58
C VAL A 584 -6.36 12.45 32.47
N LEU A 585 -5.18 12.74 31.92
CA LEU A 585 -3.94 12.79 32.71
C LEU A 585 -4.02 13.86 33.81
N LEU A 586 -4.52 15.05 33.48
CA LEU A 586 -4.68 16.15 34.44
C LEU A 586 -5.71 15.84 35.53
N GLU A 587 -6.82 15.20 35.17
CA GLU A 587 -7.84 14.73 36.12
C GLU A 587 -7.28 13.66 37.08
N ASN A 588 -6.26 12.92 36.66
CA ASN A 588 -5.54 11.94 37.48
C ASN A 588 -4.27 12.51 38.13
N GLY A 589 -4.14 13.84 38.21
CA GLY A 589 -3.09 14.49 38.99
C GLY A 589 -1.74 14.67 38.28
N ALA A 590 -1.69 14.61 36.94
CA ALA A 590 -0.47 14.91 36.19
C ALA A 590 0.07 16.32 36.51
N SER A 591 1.39 16.43 36.68
CA SER A 591 2.04 17.70 37.01
C SER A 591 2.10 18.65 35.81
N LEU A 592 1.54 19.84 36.00
CA LEU A 592 1.62 20.96 35.04
C LEU A 592 3.01 21.59 34.94
N THR A 593 3.86 21.36 35.94
CA THR A 593 5.17 22.02 36.11
C THR A 593 6.33 21.06 36.03
N ALA A 594 6.09 19.77 35.77
CA ALA A 594 7.16 18.83 35.45
C ALA A 594 7.98 19.37 34.26
N THR A 595 9.28 19.15 34.28
CA THR A 595 10.17 19.64 33.23
C THR A 595 10.99 18.53 32.61
N THR A 596 11.13 18.58 31.29
CA THR A 596 12.06 17.72 30.54
C THR A 596 13.51 18.05 30.87
N LYS A 597 14.47 17.26 30.37
CA LYS A 597 15.91 17.54 30.49
C LYS A 597 16.33 18.89 29.87
N LYS A 598 15.57 19.38 28.89
CA LYS A 598 15.70 20.73 28.29
C LYS A 598 14.99 21.82 29.10
N GLY A 599 14.33 21.46 30.21
CA GLY A 599 13.58 22.35 31.08
C GLY A 599 12.20 22.73 30.56
N PHE A 600 11.71 22.13 29.47
CA PHE A 600 10.36 22.43 28.96
C PHE A 600 9.30 21.75 29.80
N THR A 601 8.27 22.52 30.19
CA THR A 601 7.00 22.02 30.74
C THR A 601 6.05 21.55 29.62
N PRO A 602 4.92 20.89 29.92
CA PRO A 602 3.94 20.55 28.90
C PRO A 602 3.46 21.77 28.09
N LEU A 603 3.31 22.93 28.74
CA LEU A 603 2.91 24.17 28.06
C LEU A 603 3.97 24.69 27.07
N HIS A 604 5.27 24.51 27.36
CA HIS A 604 6.34 24.82 26.40
C HIS A 604 6.25 23.94 25.16
N LEU A 605 5.95 22.65 25.31
CA LEU A 605 5.81 21.74 24.18
C LEU A 605 4.57 22.06 23.36
N ALA A 606 3.42 22.33 24.01
CA ALA A 606 2.23 22.79 23.30
C ALA A 606 2.51 24.08 22.51
N ALA A 607 3.29 25.01 23.08
CA ALA A 607 3.74 26.22 22.40
C ALA A 607 4.75 25.97 21.26
N LYS A 608 5.65 24.99 21.40
CA LYS A 608 6.62 24.62 20.34
C LYS A 608 5.95 24.00 19.12
N TYR A 609 4.95 23.15 19.35
CA TYR A 609 4.29 22.38 18.30
C TYR A 609 2.96 22.99 17.82
N GLY A 610 2.54 24.12 18.40
CA GLY A 610 1.33 24.84 17.96
C GLY A 610 0.02 24.18 18.39
N ASN A 611 0.05 23.32 19.41
CA ASN A 611 -1.11 22.56 19.86
C ASN A 611 -2.05 23.43 20.71
N MET A 612 -2.83 24.25 20.02
CA MET A 612 -3.76 25.25 20.58
C MET A 612 -4.68 24.69 21.65
N ASN A 613 -5.35 23.57 21.37
CA ASN A 613 -6.35 23.05 22.31
C ASN A 613 -5.71 22.54 23.60
N VAL A 614 -4.57 21.85 23.50
CA VAL A 614 -3.83 21.40 24.68
C VAL A 614 -3.29 22.60 25.46
N ALA A 615 -2.75 23.63 24.79
CA ALA A 615 -2.31 24.86 25.46
C ALA A 615 -3.48 25.53 26.22
N ARG A 616 -4.67 25.60 25.61
CA ARG A 616 -5.88 26.15 26.23
C ARG A 616 -6.29 25.35 27.46
N LEU A 617 -6.32 24.02 27.35
CA LEU A 617 -6.64 23.11 28.44
C LEU A 617 -5.66 23.26 29.62
N LEU A 618 -4.35 23.28 29.33
CA LEU A 618 -3.31 23.47 30.35
C LEU A 618 -3.49 24.80 31.10
N LEU A 619 -3.74 25.89 30.38
CA LEU A 619 -3.98 27.21 30.98
C LEU A 619 -5.30 27.26 31.78
N GLN A 620 -6.36 26.58 31.32
CA GLN A 620 -7.61 26.44 32.09
C GLN A 620 -7.41 25.66 33.40
N LYS A 621 -6.46 24.72 33.43
CA LYS A 621 -6.05 24.00 34.64
C LYS A 621 -4.99 24.76 35.46
N ASN A 622 -4.81 26.07 35.20
CA ASN A 622 -3.87 26.95 35.91
C ASN A 622 -2.38 26.57 35.74
N ALA A 623 -1.98 26.08 34.55
CA ALA A 623 -0.56 25.98 34.21
C ALA A 623 0.11 27.36 34.34
N PRO A 624 1.29 27.49 34.99
CA PRO A 624 1.99 28.77 35.06
C PRO A 624 2.36 29.26 33.66
N VAL A 625 1.71 30.34 33.23
CA VAL A 625 1.83 30.88 31.87
C VAL A 625 3.26 31.31 31.52
N ASP A 626 3.98 31.85 32.51
CA ASP A 626 5.37 32.28 32.43
C ASP A 626 6.34 31.29 33.09
N ALA A 627 6.00 30.00 33.13
CA ALA A 627 6.93 28.97 33.58
C ALA A 627 8.27 29.12 32.85
N GLN A 628 9.38 29.17 33.58
CA GLN A 628 10.70 29.31 32.97
C GLN A 628 11.37 27.96 32.87
N GLY A 629 11.70 27.56 31.65
CA GLY A 629 12.50 26.38 31.41
C GLY A 629 13.99 26.60 31.61
N LYS A 630 14.81 25.71 31.03
CA LYS A 630 16.25 25.92 31.00
C LYS A 630 16.54 27.19 30.21
N ASN A 631 17.52 27.95 30.65
CA ASN A 631 17.87 29.25 30.09
C ASN A 631 16.77 30.34 30.22
N GLY A 632 15.81 30.19 31.13
CA GLY A 632 14.84 31.26 31.43
C GLY A 632 13.81 31.49 30.31
N VAL A 633 13.74 30.59 29.34
CA VAL A 633 12.80 30.65 28.22
C VAL A 633 11.40 30.33 28.75
N THR A 634 10.40 31.15 28.39
CA THR A 634 8.98 30.93 28.70
C THR A 634 8.23 30.34 27.50
N PRO A 635 7.01 29.79 27.67
CA PRO A 635 6.19 29.34 26.55
C PRO A 635 5.97 30.41 25.48
N LEU A 636 5.86 31.69 25.87
CA LEU A 636 5.69 32.78 24.92
C LEU A 636 6.95 32.99 24.05
N HIS A 637 8.16 32.86 24.61
CA HIS A 637 9.38 32.88 23.81
C HIS A 637 9.42 31.75 22.79
N VAL A 638 8.95 30.55 23.18
CA VAL A 638 8.89 29.37 22.31
C VAL A 638 7.86 29.56 21.20
N ALA A 639 6.64 30.02 21.55
CA ALA A 639 5.59 30.32 20.59
C ALA A 639 6.03 31.38 19.58
N SER A 640 6.72 32.43 20.03
CA SER A 640 7.42 33.35 19.13
C SER A 640 8.41 32.59 18.27
N HIS A 641 9.44 31.94 18.82
CA HIS A 641 10.48 31.27 18.02
C HIS A 641 9.99 30.36 16.87
N TYR A 642 8.90 29.63 17.08
CA TYR A 642 8.33 28.69 16.10
C TYR A 642 7.12 29.23 15.32
N ASP A 643 6.80 30.53 15.45
CA ASP A 643 5.75 31.25 14.72
C ASP A 643 4.31 30.73 14.96
N HIS A 644 4.03 30.34 16.20
CA HIS A 644 2.69 29.87 16.60
C HIS A 644 1.81 31.02 17.09
N GLN A 645 1.36 31.85 16.15
CA GLN A 645 0.63 33.10 16.41
C GLN A 645 -0.56 32.94 17.35
N ASN A 646 -1.43 31.97 17.06
CA ASN A 646 -2.63 31.75 17.86
C ASN A 646 -2.27 31.34 19.31
N VAL A 647 -1.21 30.54 19.49
CA VAL A 647 -0.78 30.13 20.84
C VAL A 647 -0.13 31.31 21.56
N ALA A 648 0.65 32.15 20.87
CA ALA A 648 1.21 33.38 21.44
C ALA A 648 0.11 34.33 21.93
N LEU A 649 -0.94 34.55 21.11
CA LEU A 649 -2.11 35.35 21.49
C LEU A 649 -2.83 34.75 22.71
N LEU A 650 -3.08 33.44 22.71
CA LEU A 650 -3.70 32.75 23.85
C LEU A 650 -2.88 32.93 25.15
N LEU A 651 -1.55 32.83 25.06
CA LEU A 651 -0.67 33.01 26.22
C LEU A 651 -0.78 34.45 26.75
N LEU A 652 -0.76 35.45 25.86
CA LEU A 652 -0.92 36.86 26.23
C LEU A 652 -2.29 37.14 26.87
N ASP A 653 -3.37 36.59 26.31
CA ASP A 653 -4.72 36.66 26.88
C ASP A 653 -4.82 36.03 28.28
N LYS A 654 -3.97 35.05 28.56
CA LYS A 654 -3.86 34.40 29.87
C LYS A 654 -2.80 35.04 30.77
N GLY A 655 -2.32 36.23 30.42
CA GLY A 655 -1.46 37.04 31.26
C GLY A 655 0.03 36.71 31.15
N ALA A 656 0.49 36.08 30.06
CA ALA A 656 1.91 35.95 29.78
C ALA A 656 2.56 37.32 29.69
N SER A 657 3.72 37.49 30.33
CA SER A 657 4.44 38.76 30.28
C SER A 657 5.16 38.93 28.95
N PRO A 658 4.85 39.97 28.14
CA PRO A 658 5.63 40.31 26.95
C PRO A 658 7.02 40.86 27.30
N HIS A 659 7.29 41.08 28.60
CA HIS A 659 8.55 41.57 29.14
C HIS A 659 9.42 40.46 29.74
N ALA A 660 8.96 39.21 29.75
CA ALA A 660 9.76 38.10 30.26
C ALA A 660 11.10 38.05 29.53
N MET A 661 12.19 37.82 30.26
CA MET A 661 13.55 37.78 29.71
C MET A 661 14.15 36.39 29.90
N ALA A 662 14.66 35.82 28.82
CA ALA A 662 15.53 34.65 28.87
C ALA A 662 16.87 34.97 29.53
N LYS A 663 17.73 33.96 29.74
CA LYS A 663 19.05 34.11 30.39
C LYS A 663 20.00 35.02 29.63
N ASN A 664 19.87 35.18 28.31
CA ASN A 664 20.64 36.15 27.52
C ASN A 664 19.98 37.55 27.50
N GLY A 665 18.82 37.71 28.12
CA GLY A 665 18.05 38.96 28.17
C GLY A 665 17.11 39.17 26.99
N HIS A 666 17.01 38.23 26.06
CA HIS A 666 15.99 38.33 25.01
C HIS A 666 14.59 38.22 25.59
N THR A 667 13.71 39.10 25.11
CA THR A 667 12.26 39.02 25.29
C THR A 667 11.63 38.30 24.09
N PRO A 668 10.34 37.92 24.14
CA PRO A 668 9.65 37.36 22.98
C PRO A 668 9.73 38.27 21.74
N LEU A 669 9.72 39.60 21.94
CA LEU A 669 9.83 40.57 20.85
C LEU A 669 11.21 40.56 20.19
N HIS A 670 12.30 40.28 20.93
CA HIS A 670 13.62 40.10 20.32
C HIS A 670 13.63 38.93 19.33
N ILE A 671 13.00 37.82 19.70
CA ILE A 671 12.93 36.62 18.88
C ILE A 671 12.08 36.89 17.64
N ALA A 672 10.88 37.46 17.83
CA ALA A 672 9.98 37.81 16.75
C ALA A 672 10.64 38.77 15.75
N ALA A 673 11.37 39.78 16.26
CA ALA A 673 12.10 40.74 15.44
C ALA A 673 13.23 40.09 14.63
N ARG A 674 13.99 39.15 15.22
CA ARG A 674 15.06 38.43 14.51
C ARG A 674 14.51 37.50 13.42
N LYS A 675 13.40 36.81 13.70
CA LYS A 675 12.82 35.81 12.79
C LYS A 675 11.77 36.37 11.82
N ASN A 676 11.55 37.68 11.85
CA ASN A 676 10.57 38.38 11.02
C ASN A 676 9.11 37.93 11.21
N GLN A 677 8.70 37.68 12.46
CA GLN A 677 7.34 37.23 12.78
C GLN A 677 6.44 38.44 13.00
N MET A 678 5.97 39.04 11.90
CA MET A 678 5.24 40.30 11.91
C MET A 678 4.00 40.25 12.80
N ASP A 679 3.15 39.24 12.64
CA ASP A 679 1.89 39.17 13.40
C ASP A 679 2.16 39.04 14.91
N ILE A 680 3.11 38.17 15.29
CA ILE A 680 3.50 38.00 16.70
C ILE A 680 4.12 39.29 17.26
N ALA A 681 4.98 39.97 16.49
CA ALA A 681 5.58 41.22 16.92
C ALA A 681 4.52 42.31 17.12
N THR A 682 3.56 42.44 16.21
CA THR A 682 2.42 43.35 16.33
C THR A 682 1.63 43.06 17.59
N THR A 683 1.20 41.80 17.79
CA THR A 683 0.46 41.40 19.00
C THR A 683 1.27 41.67 20.27
N LEU A 684 2.57 41.37 20.29
CA LEU A 684 3.42 41.65 21.46
C LEU A 684 3.45 43.16 21.78
N LEU A 685 3.60 44.01 20.77
CA LEU A 685 3.62 45.46 20.92
C LEU A 685 2.26 46.00 21.40
N GLU A 686 1.15 45.45 20.90
CA GLU A 686 -0.21 45.79 21.36
C GLU A 686 -0.44 45.42 22.83
N TYR A 687 0.13 44.30 23.29
CA TYR A 687 0.12 43.90 24.71
C TYR A 687 1.21 44.62 25.53
N GLY A 688 1.84 45.65 24.98
CA GLY A 688 2.73 46.57 25.68
C GLY A 688 4.20 46.19 25.66
N ALA A 689 4.66 45.23 24.84
CA ALA A 689 6.08 44.94 24.69
C ALA A 689 6.90 46.20 24.38
N LYS A 690 8.06 46.34 25.02
CA LYS A 690 8.93 47.52 24.83
C LYS A 690 9.81 47.31 23.60
N ALA A 691 9.63 48.15 22.58
CA ALA A 691 10.47 48.14 21.38
C ALA A 691 11.96 48.45 21.68
N ASN A 692 12.25 49.12 22.80
CA ASN A 692 13.60 49.40 23.32
C ASN A 692 14.00 48.48 24.49
N ALA A 693 13.39 47.30 24.63
CA ALA A 693 13.88 46.32 25.60
C ALA A 693 15.33 45.93 25.27
N GLU A 694 16.19 45.83 26.27
CA GLU A 694 17.60 45.51 26.08
C GLU A 694 17.92 44.05 26.47
N SER A 695 18.68 43.36 25.63
CA SER A 695 19.35 42.10 25.99
C SER A 695 20.44 42.33 27.04
N LYS A 696 21.07 41.26 27.54
CA LYS A 696 22.21 41.41 28.46
C LYS A 696 23.40 42.12 27.82
N ALA A 697 23.56 42.05 26.50
CA ALA A 697 24.58 42.81 25.78
C ALA A 697 24.10 44.21 25.34
N GLY A 698 22.86 44.60 25.66
CA GLY A 698 22.28 45.91 25.33
C GLY A 698 21.67 45.99 23.92
N PHE A 699 21.49 44.86 23.23
CA PHE A 699 20.83 44.87 21.92
C PHE A 699 19.32 44.95 22.09
N THR A 700 18.67 45.73 21.23
CA THR A 700 17.20 45.86 21.19
C THR A 700 16.60 45.02 20.07
N PRO A 701 15.27 44.78 20.04
CA PRO A 701 14.61 44.15 18.90
C PRO A 701 14.97 44.79 17.55
N LEU A 702 15.11 46.13 17.50
CA LEU A 702 15.49 46.86 16.29
C LEU A 702 16.92 46.54 15.82
N HIS A 703 17.85 46.24 16.75
CA HIS A 703 19.19 45.78 16.37
C HIS A 703 19.11 44.45 15.62
N LEU A 704 18.30 43.52 16.12
CA LEU A 704 18.16 42.19 15.53
C LEU A 704 17.44 42.24 14.17
N SER A 705 16.35 43.01 14.04
CA SER A 705 15.69 43.19 12.74
C SER A 705 16.59 43.89 11.72
N ALA A 706 17.41 44.85 12.16
CA ALA A 706 18.36 45.57 11.31
C ALA A 706 19.51 44.70 10.80
N GLN A 707 20.01 43.79 11.63
CA GLN A 707 21.05 42.84 11.23
C GLN A 707 20.55 41.85 10.18
N GLU A 708 19.36 41.28 10.39
CA GLU A 708 18.80 40.27 9.49
C GLU A 708 18.24 40.92 8.20
N GLY A 709 17.90 42.21 8.25
CA GLY A 709 17.49 43.00 7.09
C GLY A 709 15.98 43.11 6.91
N HIS A 710 15.21 42.97 7.98
CA HIS A 710 13.75 42.95 7.94
C HIS A 710 13.18 44.37 7.90
N THR A 711 12.79 44.83 6.72
CA THR A 711 12.32 46.21 6.48
C THR A 711 11.03 46.53 7.22
N ASP A 712 10.05 45.64 7.10
CA ASP A 712 8.69 45.88 7.60
C ASP A 712 8.69 45.77 9.14
N MET A 713 9.41 44.78 9.67
CA MET A 713 9.65 44.63 11.11
C MET A 713 10.36 45.86 11.71
N SER A 714 11.39 46.36 11.03
CA SER A 714 12.11 47.55 11.51
C SER A 714 11.21 48.79 11.47
N THR A 715 10.34 48.91 10.45
CA THR A 715 9.36 49.99 10.35
C THR A 715 8.34 49.90 11.48
N LEU A 716 7.75 48.73 11.73
CA LEU A 716 6.82 48.47 12.83
C LEU A 716 7.43 48.84 14.19
N LEU A 717 8.68 48.43 14.44
CA LEU A 717 9.37 48.75 15.69
C LEU A 717 9.57 50.27 15.87
N ILE A 718 9.92 50.98 14.79
CA ILE A 718 10.09 52.45 14.80
C ILE A 718 8.75 53.16 15.02
N GLU A 719 7.67 52.70 14.39
CA GLU A 719 6.31 53.20 14.61
C GLU A 719 5.89 53.06 16.08
N HIS A 720 6.35 52.00 16.75
CA HIS A 720 6.21 51.78 18.19
C HIS A 720 7.35 52.39 19.03
N LYS A 721 7.97 53.48 18.55
CA LYS A 721 8.96 54.31 19.26
C LYS A 721 10.29 53.62 19.58
N ALA A 722 10.75 52.70 18.75
CA ALA A 722 12.12 52.20 18.83
C ALA A 722 13.14 53.34 18.54
N ASP A 723 14.18 53.43 19.37
CA ASP A 723 15.25 54.40 19.20
C ASP A 723 16.26 53.90 18.15
N THR A 724 16.31 54.60 17.00
CA THR A 724 17.20 54.29 15.89
C THR A 724 18.69 54.51 16.21
N ASN A 725 18.98 55.23 17.30
CA ASN A 725 20.33 55.56 17.77
C ASN A 725 20.73 54.80 19.04
N HIS A 726 19.91 53.86 19.51
CA HIS A 726 20.19 53.11 20.72
C HIS A 726 21.54 52.39 20.60
N LYS A 727 22.40 52.53 21.61
CA LYS A 727 23.73 51.93 21.63
C LYS A 727 23.75 50.71 22.53
N ALA A 728 24.10 49.55 21.97
CA ALA A 728 24.41 48.35 22.74
C ALA A 728 25.63 48.58 23.66
N LYS A 729 25.94 47.62 24.55
CA LYS A 729 27.03 47.77 25.53
C LYS A 729 28.41 47.88 24.89
N ASN A 730 28.60 47.44 23.66
CA ASN A 730 29.83 47.65 22.89
C ASN A 730 29.81 48.95 22.04
N GLY A 731 28.70 49.69 22.07
CA GLY A 731 28.52 50.93 21.33
C GLY A 731 27.95 50.76 19.92
N LEU A 732 27.64 49.54 19.49
CA LEU A 732 26.96 49.29 18.21
C LEU A 732 25.54 49.87 18.24
N THR A 733 25.16 50.52 17.15
CA THR A 733 23.77 50.94 16.88
C THR A 733 23.15 50.02 15.82
N PRO A 734 21.82 50.04 15.58
CA PRO A 734 21.21 49.25 14.51
C PRO A 734 21.85 49.51 13.13
N LEU A 735 22.28 50.75 12.86
CA LEU A 735 22.95 51.12 11.61
C LEU A 735 24.32 50.45 11.44
N HIS A 736 25.06 50.20 12.53
CA HIS A 736 26.31 49.44 12.45
C HIS A 736 26.06 47.99 12.02
N LEU A 737 24.97 47.38 12.50
CA LEU A 737 24.61 46.01 12.14
C LEU A 737 24.12 45.90 10.69
N CYS A 738 23.35 46.89 10.21
CA CYS A 738 23.05 46.99 8.78
C CYS A 738 24.34 47.07 7.95
N ALA A 739 25.31 47.85 8.42
CA ALA A 739 26.58 48.03 7.73
C ALA A 739 27.49 46.80 7.74
N GLN A 740 27.37 45.94 8.74
CA GLN A 740 28.05 44.66 8.80
C GLN A 740 27.51 43.68 7.73
N GLU A 741 26.18 43.62 7.56
CA GLU A 741 25.49 42.60 6.74
C GLU A 741 24.93 43.14 5.39
N ASP A 742 25.38 44.32 4.96
CA ASP A 742 24.95 45.04 3.73
C ASP A 742 23.44 45.32 3.60
N LYS A 743 22.74 45.56 4.72
CA LYS A 743 21.27 45.77 4.73
C LYS A 743 20.88 47.21 4.36
N VAL A 744 21.15 47.62 3.13
CA VAL A 744 20.92 49.00 2.64
C VAL A 744 19.47 49.46 2.79
N ASN A 745 18.50 48.58 2.55
CA ASN A 745 17.09 48.93 2.63
C ASN A 745 16.68 49.33 4.07
N VAL A 746 17.13 48.57 5.07
CA VAL A 746 16.87 48.90 6.47
C VAL A 746 17.67 50.14 6.90
N ALA A 747 18.92 50.26 6.46
CA ALA A 747 19.72 51.47 6.70
C ALA A 747 19.04 52.73 6.15
N SER A 748 18.39 52.66 4.99
CA SER A 748 17.60 53.77 4.44
C SER A 748 16.42 54.15 5.34
N ILE A 749 15.71 53.16 5.87
CA ILE A 749 14.59 53.38 6.82
C ILE A 749 15.11 54.02 8.11
N LEU A 750 16.21 53.51 8.67
CA LEU A 750 16.82 54.05 9.89
C LEU A 750 17.26 55.51 9.72
N VAL A 751 17.97 55.84 8.63
CA VAL A 751 18.43 57.21 8.36
C VAL A 751 17.26 58.16 8.13
N LYS A 752 16.22 57.73 7.39
CA LYS A 752 14.98 58.52 7.22
C LYS A 752 14.31 58.84 8.57
N ASN A 753 14.45 57.97 9.56
CA ASN A 753 13.91 58.12 10.91
C ASN A 753 14.97 58.60 11.92
N GLY A 754 15.96 59.39 11.47
CA GLY A 754 16.86 60.13 12.36
C GLY A 754 18.06 59.34 12.91
N ALA A 755 18.43 58.21 12.30
CA ALA A 755 19.66 57.51 12.68
C ALA A 755 20.92 58.34 12.36
N GLN A 756 21.84 58.41 13.30
CA GLN A 756 23.12 59.10 13.20
C GLN A 756 24.08 58.28 12.34
N ILE A 757 24.43 58.84 11.18
CA ILE A 757 25.27 58.20 10.16
C ILE A 757 26.70 57.96 10.66
N ASP A 758 27.24 58.89 11.44
CA ASP A 758 28.60 58.84 11.98
C ASP A 758 28.64 58.46 13.48
N ALA A 759 27.63 57.73 13.96
CA ALA A 759 27.63 57.22 15.33
C ALA A 759 28.89 56.38 15.58
N LYS A 760 29.60 56.60 16.69
CA LYS A 760 30.81 55.85 17.04
C LYS A 760 30.55 54.77 18.09
N THR A 761 31.15 53.59 17.89
CA THR A 761 31.28 52.51 18.89
C THR A 761 32.26 52.89 20.02
N LYS A 762 32.46 52.00 21.00
CA LYS A 762 33.43 52.24 22.09
C LYS A 762 34.87 52.35 21.59
N ALA A 763 35.26 51.56 20.58
CA ALA A 763 36.57 51.66 19.94
C ALA A 763 36.66 52.76 18.87
N GLY A 764 35.57 53.51 18.64
CA GLY A 764 35.53 54.65 17.73
C GLY A 764 35.19 54.31 16.28
N TYR A 765 34.74 53.08 16.00
CA TYR A 765 34.29 52.69 14.66
C TYR A 765 32.96 53.36 14.33
N THR A 766 32.81 53.84 13.10
CA THR A 766 31.53 54.32 12.53
C THR A 766 30.92 53.23 11.62
N PRO A 767 29.65 53.31 11.23
CA PRO A 767 29.06 52.40 10.25
C PRO A 767 29.85 52.31 8.95
N LEU A 768 30.48 53.42 8.52
CA LEU A 768 31.34 53.44 7.32
C LEU A 768 32.61 52.60 7.50
N HIS A 769 33.20 52.59 8.70
CA HIS A 769 34.33 51.70 8.99
C HIS A 769 33.92 50.23 8.96
N VAL A 770 32.75 49.90 9.53
CA VAL A 770 32.23 48.54 9.54
C VAL A 770 31.96 48.05 8.12
N ALA A 771 31.25 48.85 7.31
CA ALA A 771 31.01 48.54 5.90
C ALA A 771 32.32 48.36 5.12
N ALA A 772 33.34 49.17 5.43
CA ALA A 772 34.65 49.06 4.81
C ALA A 772 35.43 47.81 5.24
N HIS A 773 35.27 47.34 6.48
CA HIS A 773 35.88 46.10 6.96
C HIS A 773 35.30 44.85 6.26
N PHE A 774 33.98 44.78 6.15
CA PHE A 774 33.30 43.61 5.58
C PHE A 774 33.18 43.66 4.05
N GLY A 775 33.62 44.74 3.39
CA GLY A 775 33.61 44.86 1.94
C GLY A 775 32.24 45.22 1.34
N GLN A 776 31.36 45.84 2.14
CA GLN A 776 29.96 46.10 1.78
C GLN A 776 29.81 47.31 0.87
N ALA A 777 30.11 47.13 -0.42
CA ALA A 777 30.17 48.21 -1.40
C ALA A 777 28.83 48.95 -1.59
N ALA A 778 27.70 48.25 -1.47
CA ALA A 778 26.38 48.89 -1.59
C ALA A 778 26.10 49.78 -0.38
N MET A 779 26.37 49.30 0.83
CA MET A 779 26.31 50.10 2.05
C MET A 779 27.27 51.30 2.02
N VAL A 780 28.51 51.12 1.59
CA VAL A 780 29.49 52.22 1.48
C VAL A 780 28.94 53.32 0.57
N ARG A 781 28.41 52.98 -0.62
CA ARG A 781 27.76 53.96 -1.50
C ARG A 781 26.59 54.67 -0.83
N PHE A 782 25.75 53.94 -0.12
CA PHE A 782 24.61 54.51 0.59
C PHE A 782 25.05 55.49 1.68
N LEU A 783 25.96 55.09 2.57
CA LEU A 783 26.45 55.92 3.67
C LEU A 783 27.13 57.20 3.17
N LEU A 784 27.95 57.10 2.11
CA LEU A 784 28.61 58.26 1.50
C LEU A 784 27.60 59.24 0.89
N ARG A 785 26.58 58.73 0.17
CA ARG A 785 25.48 59.56 -0.36
C ARG A 785 24.64 60.20 0.74
N ALA A 786 24.52 59.52 1.89
CA ALA A 786 23.80 60.03 3.05
C ALA A 786 24.62 61.06 3.86
N GLY A 787 25.89 61.29 3.52
CA GLY A 787 26.74 62.30 4.15
C GLY A 787 27.69 61.78 5.23
N ALA A 788 28.06 60.50 5.20
CA ALA A 788 29.04 59.93 6.12
C ALA A 788 30.41 60.59 5.97
N THR A 789 31.08 60.87 7.09
CA THR A 789 32.41 61.49 7.09
C THR A 789 33.49 60.49 6.69
N VAL A 790 34.01 60.65 5.47
CA VAL A 790 34.95 59.73 4.79
C VAL A 790 36.25 59.49 5.59
N ASP A 791 36.81 60.53 6.18
CA ASP A 791 38.11 60.49 6.88
C ASP A 791 37.98 60.39 8.41
N SER A 792 36.83 59.94 8.92
CA SER A 792 36.67 59.72 10.37
C SER A 792 37.73 58.74 10.87
N SER A 793 38.35 59.03 12.02
CA SER A 793 39.30 58.11 12.66
C SER A 793 38.71 57.40 13.88
N THR A 794 39.11 56.14 14.06
CA THR A 794 38.89 55.33 15.28
C THR A 794 39.85 55.73 16.39
N ASN A 795 39.72 55.12 17.58
CA ASN A 795 40.65 55.38 18.70
C ASN A 795 42.09 54.95 18.39
N ALA A 796 42.28 54.00 17.46
CA ALA A 796 43.60 53.56 16.98
C ALA A 796 44.11 54.38 15.78
N GLY A 797 43.37 55.42 15.35
CA GLY A 797 43.72 56.26 14.21
C GLY A 797 43.40 55.66 12.84
N TYR A 798 42.64 54.55 12.77
CA TYR A 798 42.26 53.94 11.50
C TYR A 798 41.13 54.75 10.85
N THR A 799 41.23 55.00 9.55
CA THR A 799 40.12 55.53 8.73
C THR A 799 39.43 54.38 7.98
N PRO A 800 38.24 54.58 7.37
CA PRO A 800 37.61 53.56 6.54
C PRO A 800 38.52 53.05 5.40
N LEU A 801 39.39 53.92 4.86
CA LEU A 801 40.36 53.56 3.83
C LEU A 801 41.41 52.58 4.35
N HIS A 802 41.93 52.79 5.56
CA HIS A 802 42.81 51.83 6.23
C HIS A 802 42.11 50.49 6.43
N GLN A 803 40.84 50.51 6.82
CA GLN A 803 40.08 49.30 7.10
C GLN A 803 39.82 48.46 5.84
N ALA A 804 39.49 49.12 4.73
CA ALA A 804 39.32 48.46 3.43
C ALA A 804 40.65 47.90 2.88
N ALA A 805 41.76 48.64 3.05
CA ALA A 805 43.09 48.20 2.65
C ALA A 805 43.58 46.99 3.46
N GLN A 806 43.28 46.95 4.76
CA GLN A 806 43.61 45.84 5.66
C GLN A 806 42.90 44.53 5.30
N GLN A 807 41.75 44.60 4.64
CA GLN A 807 40.94 43.42 4.27
C GLN A 807 41.00 43.10 2.76
N GLY A 808 41.70 43.91 1.97
CA GLY A 808 41.88 43.67 0.54
C GLY A 808 40.72 44.13 -0.36
N HIS A 809 39.83 45.01 0.11
CA HIS A 809 38.59 45.37 -0.60
C HIS A 809 38.78 46.48 -1.64
N THR A 810 39.31 46.15 -2.81
CA THR A 810 39.60 47.11 -3.90
C THR A 810 38.41 47.98 -4.33
N LEU A 811 37.22 47.40 -4.46
CA LEU A 811 36.03 48.15 -4.87
C LEU A 811 35.65 49.22 -3.83
N VAL A 812 35.74 48.89 -2.55
CA VAL A 812 35.47 49.85 -1.46
C VAL A 812 36.52 50.96 -1.44
N ILE A 813 37.79 50.62 -1.67
CA ILE A 813 38.88 51.60 -1.76
C ILE A 813 38.61 52.62 -2.88
N ASN A 814 38.22 52.16 -4.07
CA ASN A 814 37.86 53.05 -5.17
C ASN A 814 36.70 53.98 -4.81
N LEU A 815 35.63 53.45 -4.21
CA LEU A 815 34.48 54.26 -3.78
C LEU A 815 34.86 55.33 -2.74
N LEU A 816 35.74 55.00 -1.80
CA LEU A 816 36.24 55.94 -0.80
C LEU A 816 37.13 57.03 -1.43
N LEU A 817 38.03 56.65 -2.35
CA LEU A 817 38.90 57.59 -3.07
C LEU A 817 38.11 58.52 -4.00
N GLU A 818 37.12 58.00 -4.73
CA GLU A 818 36.16 58.80 -5.52
C GLU A 818 35.42 59.83 -4.65
N SER A 819 35.20 59.49 -3.38
CA SER A 819 34.59 60.37 -2.37
C SER A 819 35.60 61.23 -1.61
N LYS A 820 36.81 61.40 -2.16
CA LYS A 820 37.89 62.25 -1.64
C LYS A 820 38.50 61.78 -0.30
N ALA A 821 38.52 60.47 -0.03
CA ALA A 821 39.30 59.93 1.09
C ALA A 821 40.77 60.30 0.95
N LYS A 822 41.43 60.68 2.06
CA LYS A 822 42.85 61.05 2.06
C LYS A 822 43.75 59.81 2.06
N PRO A 823 44.49 59.51 0.97
CA PRO A 823 45.35 58.33 0.89
C PRO A 823 46.58 58.42 1.82
N ASN A 824 47.04 59.64 2.12
CA ASN A 824 48.21 59.90 2.98
C ASN A 824 47.85 60.03 4.47
N ALA A 825 46.61 59.75 4.88
CA ALA A 825 46.27 59.71 6.29
C ALA A 825 47.04 58.59 6.98
N VAL A 826 47.52 58.83 8.21
CA VAL A 826 48.30 57.85 8.98
C VAL A 826 47.56 57.43 10.24
N THR A 827 47.70 56.15 10.60
CA THR A 827 47.26 55.61 11.90
C THR A 827 48.12 56.14 13.05
N ASN A 828 47.75 55.86 14.31
CA ASN A 828 48.55 56.25 15.48
C ASN A 828 49.97 55.65 15.46
N ASN A 829 50.17 54.56 14.70
CA ASN A 829 51.47 53.90 14.53
C ASN A 829 52.23 54.43 13.29
N GLY A 830 51.77 55.51 12.66
CA GLY A 830 52.40 56.12 11.50
C GLY A 830 52.20 55.38 10.17
N GLN A 831 51.34 54.36 10.11
CA GLN A 831 51.10 53.57 8.89
C GLN A 831 50.00 54.21 8.04
N THR A 832 50.24 54.37 6.73
CA THR A 832 49.23 54.70 5.72
C THR A 832 48.44 53.45 5.28
N ALA A 833 47.34 53.65 4.53
CA ALA A 833 46.59 52.54 3.94
C ALA A 833 47.44 51.69 2.98
N LEU A 834 48.39 52.31 2.25
CA LEU A 834 49.33 51.62 1.37
C LEU A 834 50.30 50.73 2.15
N ASP A 835 50.83 51.22 3.29
CA ASP A 835 51.77 50.45 4.13
C ASP A 835 51.11 49.17 4.69
N ILE A 836 49.84 49.26 5.09
CA ILE A 836 49.07 48.11 5.57
C ILE A 836 48.86 47.09 4.44
N ALA A 837 48.48 47.55 3.25
CA ALA A 837 48.27 46.67 2.09
C ALA A 837 49.56 45.98 1.63
N GLN A 838 50.71 46.68 1.67
CA GLN A 838 52.03 46.11 1.38
C GLN A 838 52.42 45.04 2.40
N LYS A 839 52.21 45.30 3.70
CA LYS A 839 52.54 44.36 4.77
C LYS A 839 51.71 43.06 4.69
N LEU A 840 50.46 43.15 4.21
CA LEU A 840 49.55 42.00 4.06
C LEU A 840 49.58 41.35 2.66
N GLY A 841 50.25 41.96 1.68
CA GLY A 841 50.46 41.37 0.35
C GLY A 841 49.30 41.51 -0.64
N TYR A 842 48.42 42.51 -0.47
CA TYR A 842 47.28 42.72 -1.37
C TYR A 842 47.67 43.47 -2.66
N ILE A 843 48.16 42.74 -3.67
CA ILE A 843 48.73 43.29 -4.93
C ILE A 843 47.82 44.32 -5.60
N SER A 844 46.54 44.00 -5.81
CA SER A 844 45.58 44.87 -6.49
C SER A 844 45.25 46.15 -5.70
N VAL A 845 45.25 46.08 -4.37
CA VAL A 845 45.10 47.24 -3.49
C VAL A 845 46.34 48.14 -3.55
N ILE A 846 47.53 47.53 -3.57
CA ILE A 846 48.81 48.25 -3.69
C ILE A 846 48.85 49.03 -5.01
N GLU A 847 48.47 48.39 -6.13
CA GLU A 847 48.41 49.05 -7.44
C GLU A 847 47.46 50.25 -7.43
N THR A 848 46.31 50.11 -6.78
CA THR A 848 45.30 51.18 -6.69
C THR A 848 45.79 52.36 -5.83
N LEU A 849 46.37 52.09 -4.66
CA LEU A 849 46.80 53.14 -3.72
C LEU A 849 48.13 53.78 -4.11
N LYS A 850 49.03 53.07 -4.79
CA LYS A 850 50.35 53.60 -5.22
C LYS A 850 50.23 54.78 -6.19
N VAL A 851 49.15 54.87 -6.97
CA VAL A 851 48.92 55.95 -7.92
C VAL A 851 48.53 57.27 -7.23
N VAL A 852 47.97 57.19 -6.02
CA VAL A 852 47.36 58.34 -5.31
C VAL A 852 48.01 58.67 -3.96
N THR A 853 48.93 57.83 -3.46
CA THR A 853 49.62 58.04 -2.17
C THR A 853 51.03 58.59 -2.41
N GLU A 854 51.43 59.63 -1.66
CA GLU A 854 52.78 60.18 -1.71
C GLU A 854 53.75 59.27 -0.94
N THR A 855 54.68 58.62 -1.64
CA THR A 855 55.75 57.83 -1.02
C THR A 855 56.82 58.76 -0.43
N ILE A 856 56.83 58.96 0.89
CA ILE A 856 57.96 59.57 1.60
C ILE A 856 58.96 58.47 1.93
N ILE A 857 60.11 58.45 1.25
CA ILE A 857 61.22 57.53 1.56
C ILE A 857 61.84 57.97 2.88
N THR A 858 61.44 57.35 3.99
CA THR A 858 62.07 57.57 5.29
C THR A 858 63.04 56.43 5.56
N THR A 859 64.33 56.66 5.33
CA THR A 859 65.41 55.71 5.64
C THR A 859 65.48 55.47 7.14
N THR A 860 64.93 54.36 7.63
CA THR A 860 65.10 53.89 9.01
C THR A 860 65.73 52.51 9.02
N HIS A 861 66.81 52.36 9.79
CA HIS A 861 67.54 51.11 9.98
C HIS A 861 66.63 50.04 10.62
N THR A 862 66.42 48.93 9.92
CA THR A 862 65.60 47.79 10.37
C THR A 862 66.39 46.88 11.32
N ILE A 863 65.96 46.78 12.58
CA ILE A 863 66.15 45.58 13.39
C ILE A 863 64.99 44.65 13.05
N THR A 864 65.28 43.46 12.51
CA THR A 864 64.28 42.43 12.20
C THR A 864 63.77 41.79 13.49
N ILE A 865 62.63 42.29 13.99
CA ILE A 865 61.76 41.54 14.89
C ILE A 865 60.51 41.20 14.07
N GLU A 866 60.29 39.91 13.80
CA GLU A 866 59.06 39.40 13.18
C GLU A 866 57.87 39.54 14.14
N GLU A 867 57.40 40.76 14.36
CA GLU A 867 56.11 40.98 15.03
C GLU A 867 54.97 40.65 14.07
N LYS A 868 54.24 39.57 14.37
CA LYS A 868 52.97 39.22 13.71
C LYS A 868 52.06 40.46 13.71
N TYR A 869 51.68 40.93 12.52
CA TYR A 869 50.76 42.06 12.39
C TYR A 869 49.41 41.75 13.04
N ARG A 870 48.98 42.59 13.99
CA ARG A 870 47.71 42.44 14.70
C ARG A 870 46.59 43.13 13.91
N VAL A 871 45.74 42.32 13.29
CA VAL A 871 44.51 42.73 12.58
C VAL A 871 43.61 43.53 13.53
N GLN A 872 43.27 44.77 13.17
CA GLN A 872 42.23 45.56 13.81
C GLN A 872 40.87 45.19 13.21
N ALA A 873 39.87 44.95 14.06
CA ALA A 873 38.53 44.57 13.65
C ALA A 873 37.48 45.34 14.46
N PRO A 874 36.37 45.76 13.83
CA PRO A 874 35.26 46.38 14.54
C PRO A 874 34.57 45.41 15.50
N GLU A 875 33.84 45.94 16.49
CA GLU A 875 33.02 45.11 17.36
C GLU A 875 31.90 44.39 16.57
N SER A 876 31.63 43.13 16.88
CA SER A 876 30.57 42.33 16.26
C SER A 876 29.52 41.85 17.27
N MET A 877 28.32 41.53 16.78
CA MET A 877 27.30 40.88 17.61
C MET A 877 27.65 39.39 17.82
N GLN A 878 27.66 38.95 19.08
CA GLN A 878 27.84 37.54 19.46
C GLN A 878 26.68 37.09 20.35
N GLU A 879 25.49 36.93 19.78
CA GLU A 879 24.32 36.40 20.50
C GLU A 879 23.61 35.29 19.73
N THR A 880 23.52 34.11 20.36
CA THR A 880 22.71 32.98 19.92
C THR A 880 21.59 32.75 20.94
N PHE A 881 20.37 32.52 20.44
CA PHE A 881 19.18 32.31 21.30
C PHE A 881 19.03 30.83 21.70
N MET A 882 19.07 29.94 20.71
CA MET A 882 19.21 28.49 20.89
C MET A 882 20.35 28.00 19.97
N SER A 883 21.08 26.97 20.39
CA SER A 883 22.04 26.32 19.51
C SER A 883 21.26 25.48 18.49
N ASP A 884 21.26 25.88 17.22
CA ASP A 884 20.56 25.17 16.14
C ASP A 884 21.02 23.70 16.00
N SER A 885 22.20 23.36 16.51
CA SER A 885 22.72 21.98 16.56
C SER A 885 22.09 21.07 17.63
N GLU A 886 21.12 21.56 18.42
CA GLU A 886 20.45 20.77 19.47
C GLU A 886 18.97 20.47 19.20
N ASP A 887 18.42 20.89 18.03
CA ASP A 887 16.98 20.74 17.71
C ASP A 887 16.61 19.37 17.09
N GLU A 888 17.60 18.56 16.69
CA GLU A 888 17.38 17.20 16.17
C GLU A 888 17.74 16.13 17.21
N GLY A 889 16.80 15.81 18.09
CA GLY A 889 16.94 14.73 19.04
C GLY A 889 15.58 14.30 19.57
N GLY A 890 14.93 13.38 18.85
CA GLY A 890 13.68 12.74 19.29
C GLY A 890 12.56 12.73 18.26
N GLY A 891 12.83 12.20 17.07
CA GLY A 891 11.81 11.81 16.10
C GLY A 891 12.32 10.64 15.29
N ASP A 892 11.58 9.54 15.28
CA ASP A 892 11.78 8.48 14.29
C ASP A 892 11.60 9.11 12.89
N GLU A 893 12.67 9.18 12.11
CA GLU A 893 12.63 9.59 10.71
C GLU A 893 11.70 8.65 9.92
N ILE A 894 10.49 9.12 9.62
CA ILE A 894 9.68 8.61 8.51
C ILE A 894 9.97 9.53 7.32
N GLY A 895 10.64 8.97 6.32
CA GLY A 895 11.15 9.70 5.17
C GLY A 895 10.06 10.44 4.38
N MET A 896 10.25 11.74 4.23
CA MET A 896 9.75 12.52 3.09
C MET A 896 10.87 13.45 2.64
N ALA A 897 11.39 13.16 1.45
CA ALA A 897 12.38 13.96 0.76
C ALA A 897 11.78 15.31 0.35
N ALA A 898 12.27 16.40 0.94
CA ALA A 898 12.08 17.74 0.40
C ALA A 898 13.33 18.11 -0.41
N MET A 899 13.18 18.12 -1.74
CA MET A 899 14.04 18.87 -2.64
C MET A 899 13.97 20.35 -2.23
N ASN A 900 15.11 20.98 -1.95
CA ASN A 900 15.30 22.38 -2.28
C ASN A 900 16.73 22.63 -2.72
N VAL A 901 16.81 23.01 -4.00
CA VAL A 901 17.95 23.59 -4.70
C VAL A 901 18.11 25.02 -4.17
N TYR A 902 19.32 25.43 -3.80
CA TYR A 902 20.02 26.63 -4.28
C TYR A 902 21.32 26.81 -3.50
N GLY A 903 22.39 27.09 -4.25
CA GLY A 903 23.76 27.05 -3.77
C GLY A 903 24.20 28.29 -3.01
N GLN A 904 25.14 28.08 -2.08
CA GLN A 904 26.06 29.09 -1.60
C GLN A 904 27.49 28.55 -1.72
N PRO A 905 28.47 29.39 -2.12
CA PRO A 905 29.84 28.97 -2.40
C PRO A 905 30.67 28.81 -1.11
N PRO A 906 31.70 27.96 -1.11
CA PRO A 906 32.47 27.64 0.09
C PRO A 906 33.54 28.69 0.39
N HIS A 907 33.58 29.14 1.64
CA HIS A 907 34.70 29.90 2.20
C HIS A 907 35.96 29.03 2.33
N ALA A 908 37.10 29.66 2.08
CA ALA A 908 38.42 29.08 1.88
C ALA A 908 38.90 28.19 3.04
N GLN A 909 39.24 26.95 2.70
CA GLN A 909 39.98 26.02 3.53
C GLN A 909 41.49 26.30 3.45
N HIS A 910 42.12 26.29 4.62
CA HIS A 910 43.57 26.24 4.80
C HIS A 910 44.17 24.97 4.18
N VAL A 911 45.29 25.15 3.49
CA VAL A 911 46.12 24.10 2.87
C VAL A 911 46.98 23.40 3.93
N TYR A 912 46.85 22.07 4.03
CA TYR A 912 47.95 21.15 4.38
C TYR A 912 47.65 19.77 3.74
N LEU A 913 48.59 19.27 2.91
CA LEU A 913 48.61 17.93 2.27
C LEU A 913 49.45 16.95 3.15
N PRO A 914 49.55 15.64 2.83
CA PRO A 914 48.59 14.57 3.14
C PRO A 914 49.22 13.41 3.94
N SER A 915 48.43 12.53 4.54
CA SER A 915 48.90 11.17 4.87
C SER A 915 47.80 10.13 4.67
N TYR A 916 48.19 9.07 3.96
CA TYR A 916 47.43 7.88 3.60
C TYR A 916 46.95 7.11 4.84
N TYR A 917 45.72 6.61 4.83
CA TYR A 917 45.41 5.20 5.13
C TYR A 917 44.01 4.84 4.60
N GLN A 918 43.98 3.81 3.75
CA GLN A 918 42.78 3.17 3.22
C GLN A 918 42.11 2.33 4.31
N GLY A 919 40.78 2.43 4.40
CA GLY A 919 39.94 1.52 5.18
C GLY A 919 38.51 1.57 4.64
N GLN A 920 38.21 0.65 3.70
CA GLN A 920 36.85 0.43 3.19
C GLN A 920 35.95 -0.08 4.32
N MET A 921 34.94 0.71 4.70
CA MET A 921 33.77 0.26 5.47
C MET A 921 32.55 0.38 4.58
N THR A 922 32.05 -0.76 4.10
CA THR A 922 30.82 -0.91 3.34
C THR A 922 29.62 -0.77 4.28
N TYR A 923 28.98 0.40 4.28
CA TYR A 923 27.71 0.62 4.98
C TYR A 923 26.58 -0.14 4.26
N THR A 924 26.10 -1.22 4.88
CA THR A 924 24.87 -1.89 4.46
C THR A 924 23.68 -1.18 5.13
N LEU A 925 22.92 -0.45 4.33
CA LEU A 925 21.66 0.19 4.75
C LEU A 925 20.66 -0.86 5.25
N LEU A 926 20.43 -0.88 6.56
CA LEU A 926 19.31 -1.54 7.21
C LEU A 926 18.00 -0.83 6.82
N ARG A 927 17.38 -1.27 5.73
CA ARG A 927 15.99 -0.93 5.43
C ARG A 927 15.07 -1.71 6.38
N THR A 928 14.37 -0.95 7.22
CA THR A 928 13.15 -1.36 7.93
C THR A 928 12.13 -1.93 6.94
N VAL A 929 11.93 -3.25 6.96
CA VAL A 929 10.87 -3.91 6.19
C VAL A 929 9.60 -3.91 7.05
N PRO A 930 8.46 -3.40 6.55
CA PRO A 930 7.21 -3.44 7.28
C PRO A 930 6.73 -4.89 7.48
N LEU A 931 6.23 -5.17 8.69
CA LEU A 931 5.68 -6.44 9.18
C LEU A 931 4.47 -7.00 8.37
N THR A 932 4.17 -6.42 7.22
CA THR A 932 3.08 -6.79 6.29
C THR A 932 3.50 -7.67 5.10
N LYS A 933 4.79 -8.01 4.94
CA LYS A 933 5.22 -9.01 3.93
C LYS A 933 5.18 -10.45 4.46
N TRP A 934 3.97 -10.96 4.73
CA TRP A 934 3.69 -12.41 4.89
C TRP A 934 2.52 -12.87 4.00
N ALA A 935 2.30 -12.17 2.89
CA ALA A 935 1.18 -12.40 1.97
C ALA A 935 1.60 -12.96 0.59
N VAL A 936 2.68 -13.75 0.50
CA VAL A 936 3.08 -14.43 -0.75
C VAL A 936 2.90 -15.95 -0.69
N LEU A 937 2.25 -16.47 0.36
CA LEU A 937 1.82 -17.87 0.44
C LEU A 937 0.28 -18.03 0.47
N SER A 938 -0.45 -17.00 0.06
CA SER A 938 -1.91 -17.05 -0.12
C SER A 938 -2.24 -17.12 -1.61
N CYS A 939 -2.82 -18.26 -2.00
CA CYS A 939 -3.62 -18.51 -3.21
C CYS A 939 -3.44 -17.57 -4.41
N ARG A 940 -2.73 -18.06 -5.42
CA ARG A 940 -3.24 -18.06 -6.81
C ARG A 940 -3.12 -19.47 -7.38
#